data_AF-A0A945Q928-F1
#
_entry.id   AF-A0A945Q928-F1
#
_cell.length_a   1.000
_cell.length_b   1.000
_cell.length_c   1.000
_cell.angle_alpha   90.00
_cell.angle_beta   90.00
_cell.angle_gamma   90.00
#
_symmetry.space_group_name_H-M   'P 1'
#
loop_
_entity.id
_entity.type
_entity.pdbx_description
1 polymer ?
#
loop_
_entity_poly.entity_id
_entity_poly.type
_entity_poly.pdbx_seq_one_letter_code
_entity_poly.pdbx_strand_id
1 'polypeptide(L)'
;MKNFLLSLLFIGFTSSINAQNYTISSYIGDDDEYWSGAYVYDFLYPTNNLSSWYDLPFDWNFYGQPVTGYRIAHDGYITFDNSTGNSIGANTNIPDSGGPNNAIYACWDDFTDDVTISVKTFGATPNRVHVISWAGLNYPGAAAWSDDIGVDIKIYENCGDFEVVVFDRNIDSTSTYFPMINTTIGCENINGTVGIEMPGSPNYIPSNPNWSSSIYEVHRFTWNAPIVNNASLIGVRIDNHLTVGDHTLKGMVRNEGDALLGSYDINYSLDGGTVQTTTINEADTIWTGDYEVVISTIDWADEISWDVTNSGGSIMASGTGYADNNTYNIPLCVPAGSYTFNWYDSYGDGWNGCSYEVFDNNGVSLTSGVPTSGYSGNSNFTSAGSSCSWYIASTIKNSNKSEWTHPIDINISSASDNYELKVWVSNVNGQNDEMNCNDTLIEYITGIENISADKKVIIEEWTGTWCGYCIDGAVVMDDLVSQHGGNLIPVVVHDGDPMEFLDSLRSSYTASGYPGALIDRTKPLSAGIYENEDYGRGSWDTRVSTQLSQFTPVNINIDHTWDTTTREIIANVTLDYIDNSAGDARIVLMILEDSLTGIGQDWDQANNYDGTLGHPYYGAGQSVVGFIHKHVLRDYVEGGCFGVDNVIPHIVSSGSTYQHQFTYTLPTSFDANQISLVAAVVKYIEGNDAQYVSVRGQRKIYNAESVHLMDLSTPPLGINENKTDLKIYPNPTNSILYLSEKTEYKIYNILGDIILIGNNNIIDLSSFNNGIYIFESEDLRTKIIKE
;
A
#
# COMPACT_ATOMS: atom_id res chain seq x y z
N MET A 1 52.56 61.36 32.67
CA MET A 1 52.06 60.04 32.24
C MET A 1 51.04 59.60 33.28
N LYS A 2 49.76 59.54 32.90
CA LYS A 2 48.63 59.21 33.78
C LYS A 2 48.33 57.71 33.69
N ASN A 3 48.11 57.10 34.85
CA ASN A 3 47.60 55.75 35.03
C ASN A 3 46.21 55.59 34.39
N PHE A 4 45.97 54.46 33.73
CA PHE A 4 44.63 53.95 33.45
C PHE A 4 44.52 52.53 34.02
N LEU A 5 43.68 52.37 35.04
CA LEU A 5 43.09 51.09 35.42
C LEU A 5 42.05 50.72 34.34
N LEU A 6 42.09 49.47 33.87
CA LEU A 6 40.98 48.86 33.15
C LEU A 6 40.51 47.66 33.99
N SER A 7 39.39 47.83 34.70
CA SER A 7 38.67 46.78 35.39
C SER A 7 37.78 46.04 34.40
N LEU A 8 38.12 44.78 34.07
CA LEU A 8 37.20 43.87 33.37
C LEU A 8 36.20 43.31 34.40
N LEU A 9 34.93 43.61 34.21
CA LEU A 9 33.80 43.01 34.91
C LEU A 9 33.48 41.68 34.19
N PHE A 10 33.85 40.54 34.77
CA PHE A 10 33.38 39.23 34.31
C PHE A 10 31.97 39.01 34.86
N ILE A 11 30.94 39.22 34.04
CA ILE A 11 29.59 38.73 34.31
C ILE A 11 29.59 37.27 33.83
N GLY A 12 29.70 36.33 34.78
CA GLY A 12 29.47 34.93 34.50
C GLY A 12 27.99 34.71 34.21
N PHE A 13 27.64 34.48 32.95
CA PHE A 13 26.37 33.83 32.62
C PHE A 13 26.51 32.36 33.03
N THR A 14 25.81 31.96 34.07
CA THR A 14 25.52 30.54 34.31
C THR A 14 24.47 30.13 33.28
N SER A 15 24.91 29.60 32.15
CA SER A 15 24.03 28.78 31.32
C SER A 15 23.74 27.51 32.11
N SER A 16 22.50 27.34 32.57
CA SER A 16 21.99 26.04 32.97
C SER A 16 22.09 25.11 31.76
N ILE A 17 23.08 24.23 31.75
CA ILE A 17 23.14 23.12 30.81
C ILE A 17 22.05 22.17 31.28
N ASN A 18 20.86 22.21 30.66
CA ASN A 18 19.90 21.13 30.85
C ASN A 18 20.55 19.84 30.33
N ALA A 19 20.44 18.76 31.09
CA ALA A 19 20.85 17.45 30.60
C ALA A 19 19.99 17.13 29.36
N GLN A 20 20.63 16.82 28.23
CA GLN A 20 19.94 16.41 27.02
C GLN A 20 19.32 15.03 27.24
N ASN A 21 18.02 14.92 26.98
CA ASN A 21 17.27 13.66 27.06
C ASN A 21 16.13 13.69 26.04
N TYR A 22 15.53 12.53 25.79
CA TYR A 22 14.28 12.43 25.05
C TYR A 22 13.12 13.03 25.85
N THR A 23 12.10 13.53 25.16
CA THR A 23 10.79 13.90 25.69
C THR A 23 9.72 13.06 25.01
N ILE A 24 8.62 12.77 25.70
CA ILE A 24 7.54 11.95 25.16
C ILE A 24 6.29 12.80 24.92
N SER A 25 5.69 12.67 23.74
CA SER A 25 4.31 13.05 23.45
C SER A 25 3.51 11.82 23.06
N SER A 26 2.18 11.85 23.28
CA SER A 26 1.32 10.69 23.00
C SER A 26 -0.06 11.08 22.51
N TYR A 27 -0.61 10.25 21.64
CA TYR A 27 -1.94 10.45 21.08
C TYR A 27 -2.62 9.12 20.76
N ILE A 28 -3.95 9.18 20.62
CA ILE A 28 -4.76 8.10 20.05
C ILE A 28 -5.31 8.63 18.74
N GLY A 29 -5.00 7.99 17.62
CA GLY A 29 -5.41 8.47 16.31
C GLY A 29 -4.85 7.66 15.15
N ASP A 30 -5.04 8.22 13.96
CA ASP A 30 -4.52 7.65 12.72
C ASP A 30 -2.99 7.77 12.72
N ASP A 31 -2.33 6.64 12.91
CA ASP A 31 -0.96 6.38 12.51
C ASP A 31 -0.93 5.25 11.48
N ASP A 32 -2.02 5.20 10.70
CA ASP A 32 -2.20 4.32 9.58
C ASP A 32 -1.15 4.74 8.57
N GLU A 33 -0.06 4.04 8.71
CA GLU A 33 1.13 4.00 7.93
C GLU A 33 1.18 2.52 7.49
N TYR A 34 0.06 1.99 6.98
CA TYR A 34 0.04 0.71 6.28
C TYR A 34 0.79 0.89 4.96
N TRP A 35 2.11 0.81 5.05
CA TRP A 35 3.00 0.95 3.91
C TRP A 35 3.06 -0.39 3.16
N SER A 36 2.13 -0.60 2.22
CA SER A 36 2.42 -1.50 1.10
C SER A 36 3.52 -0.84 0.26
N GLY A 37 4.66 -1.52 0.07
CA GLY A 37 5.83 -0.97 -0.63
C GLY A 37 7.16 -0.92 0.14
N ALA A 38 7.34 -1.69 1.21
CA ALA A 38 8.68 -1.95 1.74
C ALA A 38 9.56 -2.60 0.65
N TYR A 39 10.76 -2.06 0.39
CA TYR A 39 11.71 -2.69 -0.55
C TYR A 39 12.52 -3.82 0.08
N VAL A 40 12.52 -3.89 1.42
CA VAL A 40 13.13 -4.97 2.20
C VAL A 40 12.10 -5.40 3.23
N TYR A 41 11.75 -6.68 3.18
CA TYR A 41 10.85 -7.31 4.13
C TYR A 41 11.52 -8.58 4.64
N ASP A 42 11.96 -8.55 5.89
CA ASP A 42 12.51 -9.72 6.57
C ASP A 42 11.58 -10.16 7.69
N PHE A 43 11.08 -11.39 7.60
CA PHE A 43 10.36 -12.05 8.70
C PHE A 43 11.34 -12.78 9.61
N LEU A 44 11.15 -12.65 10.92
CA LEU A 44 11.90 -13.34 11.94
C LEU A 44 10.96 -14.12 12.85
N TYR A 45 11.33 -15.38 13.06
CA TYR A 45 10.70 -16.28 14.02
C TYR A 45 11.74 -16.54 15.12
N PRO A 46 11.83 -15.64 16.11
CA PRO A 46 12.93 -15.64 17.05
C PRO A 46 12.89 -16.88 17.95
N THR A 47 14.03 -17.14 18.59
CA THR A 47 14.13 -18.02 19.76
C THR A 47 14.38 -17.12 20.96
N ASN A 48 14.63 -17.69 22.15
CA ASN A 48 14.99 -16.91 23.34
C ASN A 48 16.35 -16.16 23.28
N ASN A 49 16.93 -15.95 22.10
CA ASN A 49 18.17 -15.22 21.87
C ASN A 49 17.90 -13.89 21.16
N LEU A 50 18.78 -12.90 21.37
CA LEU A 50 18.83 -11.72 20.51
C LEU A 50 19.08 -12.14 19.06
N SER A 51 18.45 -11.44 18.12
CA SER A 51 18.65 -11.65 16.68
C SER A 51 20.11 -11.43 16.26
N SER A 52 20.46 -11.80 15.02
CA SER A 52 21.70 -11.34 14.39
C SER A 52 21.75 -9.80 14.31
N TRP A 53 22.93 -9.23 14.05
CA TRP A 53 23.05 -7.79 13.86
C TRP A 53 22.31 -7.34 12.59
N TYR A 54 21.48 -6.31 12.71
CA TYR A 54 20.81 -5.63 11.61
C TYR A 54 21.47 -4.27 11.41
N ASP A 55 21.90 -3.95 10.19
CA ASP A 55 22.41 -2.63 9.87
C ASP A 55 21.25 -1.62 9.73
N LEU A 56 21.43 -0.42 10.27
CA LEU A 56 20.49 0.67 10.03
C LEU A 56 20.62 1.13 8.57
N PRO A 57 19.51 1.39 7.87
CA PRO A 57 19.53 1.77 6.46
C PRO A 57 20.04 3.22 6.21
N PHE A 58 20.24 4.00 7.28
CA PHE A 58 20.71 5.39 7.24
C PHE A 58 21.48 5.78 8.49
N ASP A 59 22.23 6.88 8.41
CA ASP A 59 22.94 7.46 9.54
C ASP A 59 21.94 7.95 10.60
N TRP A 60 22.10 7.52 11.85
CA TRP A 60 21.21 7.90 12.95
C TRP A 60 21.98 8.05 14.27
N ASN A 61 21.51 8.95 15.13
CA ASN A 61 22.09 9.19 16.45
C ASN A 61 21.09 8.83 17.55
N PHE A 62 21.54 8.05 18.54
CA PHE A 62 20.78 7.71 19.73
C PHE A 62 21.49 8.23 20.97
N TYR A 63 20.79 9.00 21.82
CA TYR A 63 21.40 9.73 22.95
C TYR A 63 22.62 10.59 22.54
N GLY A 64 22.55 11.18 21.35
CA GLY A 64 23.62 12.01 20.78
C GLY A 64 24.88 11.26 20.33
N GLN A 65 24.84 9.93 20.26
CA GLN A 65 25.92 9.08 19.73
C GLN A 65 25.48 8.38 18.44
N PRO A 66 26.36 8.25 17.42
CA PRO A 66 26.01 7.53 16.21
C PRO A 66 25.83 6.04 16.49
N VAL A 67 24.78 5.46 15.91
CA VAL A 67 24.52 4.02 15.91
C VAL A 67 24.46 3.51 14.47
N THR A 68 24.90 2.28 14.23
CA THR A 68 25.06 1.72 12.87
C THR A 68 24.10 0.57 12.58
N GLY A 69 23.39 0.10 13.60
CA GLY A 69 22.59 -1.10 13.55
C GLY A 69 22.11 -1.49 14.94
N TYR A 70 21.37 -2.58 15.05
CA TYR A 70 20.75 -3.04 16.28
C TYR A 70 20.56 -4.56 16.29
N ARG A 71 20.23 -5.09 17.47
CA ARG A 71 19.68 -6.44 17.67
C ARG A 71 18.26 -6.34 18.18
N ILE A 72 17.46 -7.34 17.85
CA ILE A 72 16.04 -7.42 18.20
C ILE A 72 15.85 -8.52 19.25
N ALA A 73 15.07 -8.21 20.27
CA ALA A 73 14.62 -9.13 21.28
C ALA A 73 13.16 -9.53 21.03
N HIS A 74 12.80 -10.79 21.27
CA HIS A 74 11.41 -11.23 21.17
C HIS A 74 10.55 -10.61 22.29
N ASP A 75 11.19 -10.29 23.43
CA ASP A 75 10.62 -9.61 24.60
C ASP A 75 10.29 -8.12 24.37
N GLY A 76 10.09 -7.67 23.12
CA GLY A 76 9.55 -6.33 22.82
C GLY A 76 10.54 -5.15 22.94
N TYR A 77 11.83 -5.34 22.63
CA TYR A 77 12.83 -4.25 22.59
C TYR A 77 13.90 -4.45 21.51
N ILE A 78 14.60 -3.35 21.17
CA ILE A 78 15.87 -3.40 20.42
C ILE A 78 17.03 -2.85 21.25
N THR A 79 18.25 -3.31 20.96
CA THR A 79 19.48 -2.73 21.52
C THR A 79 20.48 -2.39 20.41
N PHE A 80 21.11 -1.23 20.53
CA PHE A 80 22.21 -0.80 19.66
C PHE A 80 23.58 -1.34 20.14
N ASP A 81 23.59 -2.23 21.14
CA ASP A 81 24.77 -3.03 21.49
C ASP A 81 24.85 -4.29 20.60
N ASN A 82 26.02 -4.53 20.01
CA ASN A 82 26.26 -5.69 19.16
C ASN A 82 26.67 -6.95 19.97
N SER A 83 26.53 -6.93 21.29
CA SER A 83 26.74 -8.11 22.13
C SER A 83 25.71 -9.20 21.82
N THR A 84 26.15 -10.45 21.77
CA THR A 84 25.27 -11.62 21.62
C THR A 84 24.80 -12.08 22.99
N GLY A 85 23.56 -12.56 23.09
CA GLY A 85 23.03 -13.10 24.34
C GLY A 85 21.58 -13.51 24.23
N ASN A 86 21.02 -13.88 25.38
CA ASN A 86 19.60 -14.17 25.50
C ASN A 86 18.79 -12.86 25.48
N SER A 87 17.57 -12.95 24.98
CA SER A 87 16.54 -11.96 25.25
C SER A 87 16.30 -11.89 26.77
N ILE A 88 16.15 -10.69 27.32
CA ILE A 88 15.91 -10.49 28.76
C ILE A 88 14.46 -10.07 28.91
N GLY A 89 13.57 -10.93 29.41
CA GLY A 89 12.17 -10.58 29.64
C GLY A 89 11.89 -9.83 30.94
N ALA A 90 12.80 -9.89 31.93
CA ALA A 90 12.57 -9.28 33.24
C ALA A 90 12.68 -7.75 33.20
N ASN A 91 11.56 -7.07 33.02
CA ASN A 91 11.52 -5.62 32.87
C ASN A 91 11.64 -4.83 34.18
N THR A 92 12.01 -3.55 34.04
CA THR A 92 12.31 -2.65 35.16
C THR A 92 11.92 -1.21 34.83
N ASN A 93 11.83 -0.35 35.85
CA ASN A 93 11.80 1.10 35.60
C ASN A 93 13.16 1.51 34.98
N ILE A 94 13.15 2.44 34.03
CA ILE A 94 14.37 2.98 33.43
C ILE A 94 14.62 4.44 33.88
N PRO A 95 15.88 4.89 33.99
CA PRO A 95 17.11 4.17 33.61
C PRO A 95 17.51 3.05 34.59
N ASP A 96 17.96 1.91 34.07
CA ASP A 96 18.50 0.80 34.84
C ASP A 96 19.72 0.13 34.17
N SER A 97 20.90 0.35 34.76
CA SER A 97 22.14 -0.33 34.36
C SER A 97 22.11 -1.87 34.42
N GLY A 98 21.14 -2.48 35.12
CA GLY A 98 20.97 -3.92 35.25
C GLY A 98 20.22 -4.59 34.09
N GLY A 99 19.51 -3.82 33.27
CA GLY A 99 18.71 -4.30 32.14
C GLY A 99 19.44 -4.26 30.79
N PRO A 100 18.71 -4.46 29.67
CA PRO A 100 19.22 -4.20 28.33
C PRO A 100 19.52 -2.71 28.17
N ASN A 101 20.79 -2.36 27.97
CA ASN A 101 21.19 -0.95 27.83
C ASN A 101 21.29 -0.55 26.35
N ASN A 102 21.46 0.75 26.09
CA ASN A 102 21.53 1.29 24.72
C ASN A 102 20.31 0.88 23.89
N ALA A 103 19.11 0.99 24.47
CA ALA A 103 17.93 0.27 24.02
C ALA A 103 16.70 1.16 23.88
N ILE A 104 15.81 0.76 22.97
CA ILE A 104 14.44 1.25 22.85
C ILE A 104 13.51 0.10 23.19
N TYR A 105 12.56 0.35 24.09
CA TYR A 105 11.60 -0.61 24.61
C TYR A 105 10.23 -0.28 24.02
N ALA A 106 9.70 -1.18 23.19
CA ALA A 106 8.41 -1.02 22.54
C ALA A 106 7.27 -1.45 23.49
N CYS A 107 7.44 -2.62 24.09
CA CYS A 107 6.58 -3.21 25.12
C CYS A 107 7.44 -4.22 25.89
N TRP A 108 8.48 -3.79 26.59
CA TRP A 108 9.44 -4.73 27.17
C TRP A 108 8.87 -5.49 28.38
N ASP A 109 8.73 -6.83 28.25
CA ASP A 109 8.41 -7.80 29.32
C ASP A 109 8.71 -9.26 28.88
N ASP A 110 8.44 -10.25 29.74
CA ASP A 110 8.69 -11.69 29.56
C ASP A 110 7.61 -12.37 28.69
N PHE A 111 7.80 -12.28 27.37
CA PHE A 111 6.90 -12.84 26.37
C PHE A 111 7.35 -14.21 25.85
N THR A 112 6.46 -14.91 25.14
CA THR A 112 6.78 -16.14 24.44
C THR A 112 7.60 -15.84 23.17
N ASP A 113 8.33 -16.85 22.69
CA ASP A 113 9.02 -16.78 21.39
C ASP A 113 8.09 -17.04 20.18
N ASP A 114 6.79 -17.24 20.45
CA ASP A 114 5.72 -17.39 19.44
C ASP A 114 5.20 -16.02 18.97
N VAL A 115 6.12 -15.18 18.52
CA VAL A 115 5.85 -13.84 17.98
C VAL A 115 6.39 -13.76 16.55
N THR A 116 5.67 -13.07 15.66
CA THR A 116 6.18 -12.74 14.34
C THR A 116 6.81 -11.36 14.37
N ILE A 117 8.11 -11.29 14.08
CA ILE A 117 8.80 -10.01 13.97
C ILE A 117 9.04 -9.69 12.49
N SER A 118 8.88 -8.43 12.11
CA SER A 118 9.28 -7.96 10.79
C SER A 118 10.08 -6.67 10.83
N VAL A 119 11.01 -6.51 9.89
CA VAL A 119 11.79 -5.29 9.70
C VAL A 119 11.52 -4.75 8.30
N LYS A 120 11.26 -3.43 8.21
CA LYS A 120 10.88 -2.75 6.96
C LYS A 120 11.52 -1.37 6.90
N THR A 121 11.84 -0.90 5.69
CA THR A 121 12.24 0.50 5.46
C THR A 121 11.40 1.10 4.35
N PHE A 122 10.92 2.31 4.57
CA PHE A 122 10.03 3.05 3.68
C PHE A 122 10.62 4.43 3.35
N GLY A 123 10.09 5.05 2.28
CA GLY A 123 10.46 6.39 1.84
C GLY A 123 11.78 6.45 1.08
N ALA A 124 12.10 7.64 0.57
CA ALA A 124 13.33 7.94 -0.16
C ALA A 124 14.29 8.75 0.71
N THR A 125 15.60 8.64 0.48
CA THR A 125 16.57 9.57 1.08
C THR A 125 16.20 11.01 0.69
N PRO A 126 16.19 11.99 1.61
CA PRO A 126 16.66 11.96 3.00
C PRO A 126 15.57 11.70 4.07
N ASN A 127 14.40 11.21 3.70
CA ASN A 127 13.21 11.16 4.55
C ASN A 127 12.67 9.74 4.72
N ARG A 128 13.56 8.76 4.93
CA ARG A 128 13.18 7.36 5.16
C ARG A 128 12.64 7.11 6.57
N VAL A 129 11.84 6.06 6.71
CA VAL A 129 11.37 5.53 7.99
C VAL A 129 11.73 4.05 8.07
N HIS A 130 12.36 3.65 9.16
CA HIS A 130 12.73 2.26 9.41
C HIS A 130 11.88 1.70 10.55
N VAL A 131 11.16 0.61 10.30
CA VAL A 131 10.16 0.04 11.19
C VAL A 131 10.54 -1.37 11.62
N ILE A 132 10.44 -1.61 12.93
CA ILE A 132 10.59 -2.92 13.56
C ILE A 132 9.24 -3.25 14.21
N SER A 133 8.62 -4.34 13.78
CA SER A 133 7.26 -4.71 14.18
C SER A 133 7.25 -6.04 14.91
N TRP A 134 6.51 -6.12 16.01
CA TRP A 134 6.15 -7.35 16.70
C TRP A 134 4.64 -7.56 16.58
N ALA A 135 4.25 -8.64 15.91
CA ALA A 135 2.87 -9.07 15.80
C ALA A 135 2.67 -10.35 16.63
N GLY A 136 1.80 -10.27 17.63
CA GLY A 136 1.45 -11.42 18.46
C GLY A 136 2.24 -11.54 19.77
N LEU A 137 2.73 -10.43 20.36
CA LEU A 137 3.39 -10.49 21.67
C LEU A 137 2.41 -11.05 22.71
N ASN A 138 2.82 -12.13 23.40
CA ASN A 138 1.94 -12.88 24.27
C ASN A 138 2.68 -13.51 25.47
N TYR A 139 1.99 -13.66 26.61
CA TYR A 139 2.56 -14.27 27.82
C TYR A 139 2.54 -15.81 27.77
N PRO A 140 3.47 -16.47 28.46
CA PRO A 140 3.45 -17.92 28.61
C PRO A 140 2.12 -18.43 29.20
N GLY A 141 1.32 -19.11 28.37
CA GLY A 141 0.06 -19.74 28.77
C GLY A 141 -1.19 -18.89 28.52
N ALA A 142 -1.07 -17.71 27.92
CA ALA A 142 -2.19 -16.98 27.33
C ALA A 142 -2.56 -17.58 25.96
N ALA A 143 -3.79 -17.32 25.51
CA ALA A 143 -4.30 -17.89 24.28
C ALA A 143 -3.81 -17.11 23.06
N ALA A 144 -3.26 -17.80 22.05
CA ALA A 144 -2.86 -17.18 20.80
C ALA A 144 -4.08 -16.58 20.07
N TRP A 145 -3.90 -15.42 19.42
CA TRP A 145 -4.91 -14.71 18.61
C TRP A 145 -6.10 -14.12 19.37
N SER A 146 -6.20 -14.32 20.69
CA SER A 146 -7.27 -13.76 21.52
C SER A 146 -6.77 -12.97 22.73
N ASP A 147 -5.47 -13.07 23.03
CA ASP A 147 -4.76 -12.32 24.07
C ASP A 147 -3.38 -11.91 23.52
N ASP A 148 -3.31 -10.95 22.60
CA ASP A 148 -2.05 -10.52 21.98
C ASP A 148 -1.89 -9.01 21.81
N ILE A 149 -0.62 -8.58 21.70
CA ILE A 149 -0.23 -7.18 21.48
C ILE A 149 0.54 -7.07 20.15
N GLY A 150 0.14 -6.10 19.35
CA GLY A 150 0.85 -5.64 18.17
C GLY A 150 1.52 -4.29 18.43
N VAL A 151 2.84 -4.21 18.24
CA VAL A 151 3.60 -2.97 18.46
C VAL A 151 4.72 -2.78 17.43
N ASP A 152 4.94 -1.53 17.03
CA ASP A 152 6.03 -1.09 16.16
C ASP A 152 6.99 -0.13 16.89
N ILE A 153 8.26 -0.16 16.50
CA ILE A 153 9.20 0.95 16.64
C ILE A 153 9.40 1.57 15.25
N LYS A 154 9.20 2.88 15.11
CA LYS A 154 9.46 3.63 13.88
C LYS A 154 10.61 4.61 14.09
N ILE A 155 11.70 4.46 13.33
CA ILE A 155 12.88 5.32 13.38
C ILE A 155 12.91 6.20 12.14
N TYR A 156 13.03 7.51 12.32
CA TYR A 156 12.98 8.48 11.23
C TYR A 156 14.38 8.97 10.82
N GLU A 157 14.64 9.01 9.52
CA GLU A 157 15.88 9.55 8.95
C GLU A 157 16.01 11.05 9.23
N ASN A 158 17.23 11.51 9.55
CA ASN A 158 17.63 12.91 9.73
C ASN A 158 17.07 13.73 10.91
N CYS A 159 16.00 13.32 11.61
CA CYS A 159 15.52 14.03 12.80
C CYS A 159 16.03 13.49 14.15
N GLY A 160 16.50 12.23 14.23
CA GLY A 160 16.97 11.64 15.48
C GLY A 160 15.85 11.19 16.44
N ASP A 161 14.61 11.26 15.97
CA ASP A 161 13.38 10.92 16.69
C ASP A 161 12.91 9.51 16.32
N PHE A 162 12.10 8.91 17.19
CA PHE A 162 11.45 7.64 16.94
C PHE A 162 10.06 7.58 17.60
N GLU A 163 9.25 6.62 17.19
CA GLU A 163 7.94 6.34 17.77
C GLU A 163 7.85 4.91 18.23
N VAL A 164 7.03 4.70 19.27
CA VAL A 164 6.48 3.39 19.63
C VAL A 164 4.99 3.44 19.35
N VAL A 165 4.50 2.52 18.54
CA VAL A 165 3.12 2.50 18.02
C VAL A 165 2.46 1.19 18.40
N VAL A 166 1.47 1.23 19.27
CA VAL A 166 0.63 0.08 19.60
C VAL A 166 -0.55 0.07 18.65
N PHE A 167 -0.57 -0.91 17.76
CA PHE A 167 -1.59 -1.04 16.71
C PHE A 167 -2.65 -2.09 17.04
N ASP A 168 -2.37 -3.00 17.97
CA ASP A 168 -3.35 -3.98 18.42
C ASP A 168 -3.13 -4.36 19.89
N ARG A 169 -4.23 -4.58 20.61
CA ARG A 169 -4.25 -5.04 22.00
C ARG A 169 -5.54 -5.82 22.29
N ASN A 170 -5.70 -6.94 21.58
CA ASN A 170 -6.86 -7.79 21.70
C ASN A 170 -6.71 -8.76 22.88
N ILE A 171 -7.28 -8.40 24.03
CA ILE A 171 -7.22 -9.22 25.26
C ILE A 171 -8.64 -9.50 25.73
N ASP A 172 -8.97 -10.78 25.87
CA ASP A 172 -10.26 -11.21 26.39
C ASP A 172 -10.44 -10.65 27.82
N SER A 173 -11.49 -9.85 28.03
CA SER A 173 -11.84 -9.28 29.34
C SER A 173 -12.04 -10.32 30.46
N THR A 174 -12.23 -11.59 30.09
CA THR A 174 -12.35 -12.73 31.01
C THR A 174 -11.05 -13.51 31.21
N SER A 175 -10.01 -13.18 30.44
CA SER A 175 -8.69 -13.79 30.55
C SER A 175 -8.07 -13.49 31.92
N THR A 176 -7.37 -14.48 32.50
CA THR A 176 -6.57 -14.26 33.72
C THR A 176 -5.41 -13.30 33.48
N TYR A 177 -5.09 -13.05 32.21
CA TYR A 177 -4.04 -12.15 31.80
C TYR A 177 -4.55 -10.72 31.62
N PHE A 178 -5.87 -10.44 31.61
CA PHE A 178 -6.42 -9.10 31.45
C PHE A 178 -6.03 -8.14 32.59
N PRO A 179 -5.64 -6.88 32.29
CA PRO A 179 -5.55 -6.22 30.98
C PRO A 179 -4.17 -6.35 30.26
N MET A 180 -3.44 -7.44 30.49
CA MET A 180 -2.00 -7.68 30.23
C MET A 180 -1.14 -6.65 30.95
N ILE A 181 -0.79 -6.94 32.20
CA ILE A 181 -0.06 -6.01 33.06
C ILE A 181 1.40 -6.42 33.09
N ASN A 182 2.25 -5.48 32.69
CA ASN A 182 3.61 -5.21 33.19
C ASN A 182 4.65 -4.95 32.09
N THR A 183 4.39 -4.08 31.11
CA THR A 183 5.41 -3.71 30.11
C THR A 183 6.10 -2.38 30.39
N THR A 184 7.34 -2.25 29.91
CA THR A 184 8.09 -1.00 29.88
C THR A 184 8.10 -0.44 28.47
N ILE A 185 7.64 0.80 28.29
CA ILE A 185 7.78 1.56 27.04
C ILE A 185 8.71 2.74 27.29
N GLY A 186 9.77 2.87 26.51
CA GLY A 186 10.75 3.93 26.73
C GLY A 186 12.07 3.74 25.99
N CYS A 187 13.11 4.44 26.44
CA CYS A 187 14.47 4.26 25.94
C CYS A 187 15.53 4.69 26.96
N GLU A 188 16.72 4.11 26.88
CA GLU A 188 17.85 4.50 27.74
C GLU A 188 19.21 4.44 27.05
N ASN A 189 20.17 5.19 27.61
CA ASN A 189 21.51 5.32 27.06
C ASN A 189 22.38 4.08 27.29
N ILE A 190 23.58 4.10 26.70
CA ILE A 190 24.51 2.95 26.68
C ILE A 190 24.91 2.38 28.05
N ASN A 191 24.75 3.14 29.14
CA ASN A 191 25.12 2.69 30.49
C ASN A 191 23.92 2.60 31.45
N GLY A 192 22.68 2.86 30.99
CA GLY A 192 21.49 2.79 31.83
C GLY A 192 21.54 3.83 32.95
N THR A 193 22.03 5.02 32.61
CA THR A 193 22.22 6.15 33.53
C THR A 193 21.31 7.33 33.20
N VAL A 194 20.84 7.38 31.96
CA VAL A 194 19.90 8.38 31.44
C VAL A 194 18.87 7.62 30.64
N GLY A 195 17.60 7.82 30.95
CA GLY A 195 16.47 7.13 30.34
C GLY A 195 15.22 7.99 30.41
N ILE A 196 14.21 7.62 29.63
CA ILE A 196 12.84 8.11 29.76
C ILE A 196 11.86 7.00 29.45
N GLU A 197 10.79 6.92 30.22
CA GLU A 197 9.73 5.91 30.08
C GLU A 197 8.34 6.57 30.08
N MET A 198 7.38 5.85 29.48
CA MET A 198 5.97 6.20 29.55
C MET A 198 5.47 6.16 31.00
N PRO A 199 4.71 7.16 31.45
CA PRO A 199 4.06 7.12 32.77
C PRO A 199 3.22 5.86 32.94
N GLY A 200 3.56 5.04 33.93
CA GLY A 200 2.94 3.73 34.16
C GLY A 200 3.93 2.58 34.02
N SER A 201 5.00 2.73 33.24
CA SER A 201 6.10 1.75 33.17
C SER A 201 6.71 1.48 34.56
N PRO A 202 7.23 0.27 34.84
CA PRO A 202 7.19 -0.94 34.02
C PRO A 202 5.81 -1.63 34.01
N ASN A 203 4.78 -0.99 34.59
CA ASN A 203 3.41 -1.49 34.63
C ASN A 203 2.51 -0.79 33.60
N TYR A 204 3.07 -0.42 32.44
CA TYR A 204 2.31 0.28 31.42
C TYR A 204 1.19 -0.63 30.91
N ILE A 205 0.03 -0.03 30.68
CA ILE A 205 -1.12 -0.72 30.08
C ILE A 205 -1.42 0.06 28.81
N PRO A 206 -0.99 -0.43 27.63
CA PRO A 206 -1.41 0.16 26.36
C PRO A 206 -2.92 0.24 26.31
N SER A 207 -3.51 1.25 25.72
CA SER A 207 -4.92 1.36 25.35
C SER A 207 -5.35 0.22 24.40
N ASN A 208 -6.66 -0.04 24.31
CA ASN A 208 -7.19 -0.95 23.28
C ASN A 208 -7.65 -0.12 22.09
N PRO A 209 -6.85 0.03 21.03
CA PRO A 209 -7.35 0.62 19.80
C PRO A 209 -8.44 -0.23 19.13
N ASN A 210 -8.60 -1.51 19.51
CA ASN A 210 -9.17 -2.60 18.72
C ASN A 210 -8.43 -2.73 17.37
N TRP A 211 -8.54 -3.87 16.69
CA TRP A 211 -8.02 -3.97 15.33
C TRP A 211 -8.73 -2.95 14.43
N SER A 212 -8.04 -1.85 14.11
CA SER A 212 -8.56 -0.73 13.34
C SER A 212 -7.46 -0.15 12.49
N SER A 213 -7.75 0.05 11.20
CA SER A 213 -6.85 0.74 10.28
C SER A 213 -6.91 2.26 10.39
N SER A 214 -7.14 2.78 11.59
CA SER A 214 -7.31 4.23 11.79
C SER A 214 -7.20 4.68 13.24
N ILE A 215 -6.99 3.75 14.17
CA ILE A 215 -6.89 4.04 15.60
C ILE A 215 -5.67 3.30 16.11
N TYR A 216 -4.67 4.07 16.51
CA TYR A 216 -3.40 3.62 17.05
C TYR A 216 -3.11 4.39 18.32
N GLU A 217 -2.37 3.78 19.23
CA GLU A 217 -1.72 4.50 20.31
C GLU A 217 -0.27 4.74 19.96
N VAL A 218 0.12 6.01 19.91
CA VAL A 218 1.46 6.40 19.49
C VAL A 218 2.15 7.18 20.58
N HIS A 219 3.40 6.83 20.82
CA HIS A 219 4.31 7.50 21.72
C HIS A 219 5.53 7.99 20.94
N ARG A 220 5.62 9.30 20.70
CA ARG A 220 6.76 9.92 20.02
C ARG A 220 7.82 10.33 21.02
N PHE A 221 9.06 9.95 20.74
CA PHE A 221 10.25 10.28 21.51
C PHE A 221 11.11 11.27 20.72
N THR A 222 11.14 12.52 21.19
CA THR A 222 11.90 13.60 20.55
C THR A 222 13.14 13.99 21.34
N TRP A 223 14.26 14.15 20.65
CA TRP A 223 15.52 14.57 21.28
C TRP A 223 15.59 16.10 21.51
N ASN A 224 15.67 16.53 22.78
CA ASN A 224 15.91 17.92 23.26
C ASN A 224 14.76 18.95 23.33
N ALA A 225 13.51 18.65 22.98
CA ALA A 225 12.32 19.45 23.34
C ALA A 225 11.04 18.78 22.81
N PRO A 226 9.86 19.02 23.42
CA PRO A 226 8.60 18.65 22.79
C PRO A 226 8.41 19.44 21.48
N ILE A 227 7.83 18.78 20.48
CA ILE A 227 7.46 19.37 19.20
C ILE A 227 6.05 19.93 19.34
N VAL A 228 5.93 21.25 19.35
CA VAL A 228 4.66 21.95 19.58
C VAL A 228 3.95 22.25 18.25
N ASN A 229 4.67 22.74 17.24
CA ASN A 229 4.13 23.10 15.93
C ASN A 229 4.93 22.39 14.83
N ASN A 230 4.35 21.33 14.30
CA ASN A 230 4.95 20.52 13.24
C ASN A 230 3.84 19.98 12.35
N ALA A 231 4.05 20.05 11.04
CA ALA A 231 3.10 19.62 10.06
C ALA A 231 3.82 18.92 8.90
N SER A 232 3.66 17.61 8.79
CA SER A 232 4.28 16.85 7.70
C SER A 232 3.45 16.94 6.42
N LEU A 233 4.13 17.02 5.28
CA LEU A 233 3.50 16.93 3.97
C LEU A 233 3.42 15.47 3.55
N ILE A 234 2.26 14.85 3.77
CA ILE A 234 2.09 13.42 3.55
C ILE A 234 1.65 13.07 2.11
N GLY A 235 1.17 14.05 1.34
CA GLY A 235 0.83 13.84 -0.06
C GLY A 235 0.49 15.10 -0.85
N VAL A 236 0.69 15.04 -2.16
CA VAL A 236 0.35 16.07 -3.15
C VAL A 236 -0.44 15.40 -4.26
N ARG A 237 -1.50 16.03 -4.79
CA ARG A 237 -2.48 15.51 -5.75
C ARG A 237 -2.28 16.14 -7.13
N ILE A 238 -1.55 15.47 -8.02
CA ILE A 238 -1.40 15.89 -9.42
C ILE A 238 -1.01 14.72 -10.34
N ASP A 239 -1.52 14.71 -11.58
CA ASP A 239 -1.02 13.79 -12.60
C ASP A 239 0.36 14.26 -13.09
N ASN A 240 1.29 13.33 -13.33
CA ASN A 240 2.61 13.67 -13.86
C ASN A 240 2.57 13.96 -15.37
N HIS A 241 1.46 13.65 -16.05
CA HIS A 241 1.23 13.85 -17.48
C HIS A 241 0.03 14.77 -17.66
N LEU A 242 0.29 16.02 -17.99
CA LEU A 242 -0.71 17.09 -17.97
C LEU A 242 -0.94 17.64 -19.37
N THR A 243 -2.19 17.84 -19.75
CA THR A 243 -2.50 18.55 -21.00
C THR A 243 -2.21 20.04 -20.87
N VAL A 244 -2.11 20.78 -21.97
CA VAL A 244 -1.92 22.25 -21.91
C VAL A 244 -3.11 22.91 -21.21
N GLY A 245 -2.84 23.71 -20.17
CA GLY A 245 -3.86 24.36 -19.38
C GLY A 245 -3.51 24.51 -17.90
N ASP A 246 -4.50 24.94 -17.12
CA ASP A 246 -4.43 25.09 -15.68
C ASP A 246 -4.84 23.78 -14.99
N HIS A 247 -4.02 23.33 -14.03
CA HIS A 247 -4.23 22.11 -13.27
C HIS A 247 -4.22 22.38 -11.78
N THR A 248 -5.27 21.92 -11.10
CA THR A 248 -5.41 22.15 -9.67
C THR A 248 -4.51 21.23 -8.87
N LEU A 249 -3.65 21.85 -8.06
CA LEU A 249 -2.82 21.17 -7.08
C LEU A 249 -3.61 20.99 -5.78
N LYS A 250 -3.72 19.76 -5.28
CA LYS A 250 -4.29 19.46 -3.96
C LYS A 250 -3.28 18.69 -3.13
N GLY A 251 -3.62 18.35 -1.90
CA GLY A 251 -2.82 17.42 -1.12
C GLY A 251 -3.29 17.36 0.32
N MET A 252 -2.42 16.84 1.17
CA MET A 252 -2.73 16.60 2.56
C MET A 252 -1.53 16.85 3.47
N VAL A 253 -1.82 17.41 4.64
CA VAL A 253 -0.88 17.64 5.73
C VAL A 253 -1.31 16.80 6.92
N ARG A 254 -0.37 16.21 7.66
CA ARG A 254 -0.64 15.61 8.97
C ARG A 254 -0.11 16.53 10.06
N ASN A 255 -0.89 16.77 11.11
CA ASN A 255 -0.40 17.48 12.28
C ASN A 255 0.52 16.55 13.08
N GLU A 256 1.75 16.97 13.29
CA GLU A 256 2.80 16.18 13.94
C GLU A 256 3.23 16.81 15.28
N GLY A 257 2.68 17.98 15.62
CA GLY A 257 2.96 18.73 16.84
C GLY A 257 1.88 18.56 17.92
N ASP A 258 2.22 18.91 19.16
CA ASP A 258 1.32 18.82 20.31
C ASP A 258 0.17 19.84 20.25
N ALA A 259 0.35 20.98 19.56
CA ALA A 259 -0.69 21.98 19.39
C ALA A 259 -1.71 21.55 18.33
N LEU A 260 -2.96 21.98 18.49
CA LEU A 260 -3.95 21.88 17.40
C LEU A 260 -3.43 22.65 16.18
N LEU A 261 -3.51 22.04 14.99
CA LEU A 261 -3.07 22.65 13.74
C LEU A 261 -4.13 23.66 13.29
N GLY A 262 -3.99 24.92 13.69
CA GLY A 262 -4.88 26.05 13.37
C GLY A 262 -4.64 26.70 12.02
N SER A 263 -3.40 26.72 11.53
CA SER A 263 -3.07 27.27 10.23
C SER A 263 -1.72 26.76 9.74
N TYR A 264 -1.53 26.73 8.43
CA TYR A 264 -0.24 26.45 7.81
C TYR A 264 -0.19 27.05 6.41
N ASP A 265 1.00 27.32 5.91
CA ASP A 265 1.22 27.73 4.54
C ASP A 265 1.58 26.52 3.69
N ILE A 266 0.89 26.35 2.56
CA ILE A 266 1.32 25.45 1.49
C ILE A 266 2.03 26.27 0.43
N ASN A 267 3.23 25.81 0.08
CA ASN A 267 4.06 26.44 -0.92
C ASN A 267 4.34 25.46 -2.05
N TYR A 268 4.43 25.97 -3.28
CA TYR A 268 5.04 25.22 -4.36
C TYR A 268 5.92 26.09 -5.27
N SER A 269 6.85 25.44 -5.97
CA SER A 269 7.64 26.05 -7.04
C SER A 269 7.89 25.04 -8.16
N LEU A 270 7.95 25.54 -9.40
CA LEU A 270 8.38 24.78 -10.58
C LEU A 270 9.84 25.14 -10.89
N ASP A 271 10.73 24.15 -10.99
CA ASP A 271 12.17 24.30 -11.30
C ASP A 271 12.91 25.32 -10.43
N GLY A 272 12.54 25.42 -9.15
CA GLY A 272 13.08 26.42 -8.22
C GLY A 272 12.75 27.87 -8.61
N GLY A 273 11.73 28.07 -9.44
CA GLY A 273 11.21 29.38 -9.85
C GLY A 273 10.45 30.11 -8.74
N THR A 274 9.57 31.02 -9.14
CA THR A 274 8.79 31.84 -8.19
C THR A 274 7.89 30.97 -7.32
N VAL A 275 8.08 31.05 -6.01
CA VAL A 275 7.25 30.37 -5.02
C VAL A 275 5.83 30.92 -5.04
N GLN A 276 4.86 30.03 -5.17
CA GLN A 276 3.45 30.31 -4.89
C GLN A 276 3.14 29.86 -3.47
N THR A 277 2.49 30.71 -2.68
CA THR A 277 2.17 30.42 -1.27
C THR A 277 0.69 30.68 -1.03
N THR A 278 0.04 29.79 -0.30
CA THR A 278 -1.30 29.98 0.23
C THR A 278 -1.36 29.60 1.70
N THR A 279 -2.06 30.40 2.51
CA THR A 279 -2.33 30.08 3.91
C THR A 279 -3.64 29.32 4.02
N ILE A 280 -3.56 28.09 4.51
CA ILE A 280 -4.71 27.30 4.94
C ILE A 280 -5.01 27.65 6.39
N ASN A 281 -6.27 27.98 6.67
CA ASN A 281 -6.75 28.25 8.02
C ASN A 281 -7.73 27.14 8.39
N GLU A 282 -7.35 26.36 9.39
CA GLU A 282 -8.20 25.31 9.95
C GLU A 282 -9.22 25.96 10.88
N ALA A 283 -10.44 26.01 10.38
CA ALA A 283 -11.49 26.87 10.89
C ALA A 283 -12.78 26.07 11.01
N ASP A 284 -12.80 25.13 11.95
CA ASP A 284 -14.04 24.44 12.29
C ASP A 284 -14.90 25.35 13.15
N THR A 285 -16.20 25.35 12.84
CA THR A 285 -17.18 26.05 13.69
C THR A 285 -17.41 25.19 14.93
N ILE A 286 -16.64 25.43 15.98
CA ILE A 286 -16.84 24.74 17.26
C ILE A 286 -17.98 25.43 18.00
N TRP A 287 -19.04 24.67 18.23
CA TRP A 287 -20.15 25.08 19.07
C TRP A 287 -19.84 24.75 20.52
N THR A 288 -19.54 25.78 21.31
CA THR A 288 -19.59 25.65 22.76
C THR A 288 -20.98 26.05 23.22
N GLY A 289 -21.79 25.05 23.51
CA GLY A 289 -22.99 25.21 24.31
C GLY A 289 -22.69 24.67 25.71
N ASP A 290 -23.07 25.42 26.73
CA ASP A 290 -22.89 24.98 28.12
C ASP A 290 -23.92 23.90 28.52
N TYR A 291 -24.79 23.45 27.62
CA TYR A 291 -25.69 22.33 27.83
C TYR A 291 -25.09 21.13 27.10
N GLU A 292 -25.39 19.92 27.54
CA GLU A 292 -24.77 18.72 26.99
C GLU A 292 -25.84 17.66 26.75
N VAL A 293 -25.77 16.98 25.60
CA VAL A 293 -26.47 15.72 25.36
C VAL A 293 -25.45 14.62 25.55
N VAL A 294 -25.70 13.71 26.47
CA VAL A 294 -24.91 12.50 26.68
C VAL A 294 -25.66 11.33 26.08
N ILE A 295 -25.03 10.62 25.15
CA ILE A 295 -25.53 9.36 24.58
C ILE A 295 -24.63 8.24 25.10
N SER A 296 -25.21 7.31 25.86
CA SER A 296 -24.50 6.11 26.32
C SER A 296 -24.94 4.92 25.49
N THR A 297 -24.02 4.30 24.77
CA THR A 297 -24.31 3.18 23.87
C THR A 297 -23.85 1.86 24.47
N ILE A 298 -24.54 0.78 24.09
CA ILE A 298 -24.21 -0.61 24.43
C ILE A 298 -24.10 -1.38 23.12
N ASP A 299 -25.15 -2.08 22.68
CA ASP A 299 -25.15 -2.83 21.43
C ASP A 299 -26.12 -2.20 20.42
N TRP A 300 -25.81 -2.33 19.12
CA TRP A 300 -26.62 -1.85 17.99
C TRP A 300 -26.78 -0.33 17.93
N ALA A 301 -25.76 0.41 18.34
CA ALA A 301 -25.75 1.86 18.35
C ALA A 301 -25.75 2.51 16.96
N ASP A 302 -25.43 1.75 15.91
CA ASP A 302 -25.44 2.22 14.52
C ASP A 302 -26.87 2.48 14.01
N GLU A 303 -27.88 1.87 14.62
CA GLU A 303 -29.28 1.98 14.22
C GLU A 303 -30.02 3.18 14.83
N ILE A 304 -29.42 3.83 15.84
CA ILE A 304 -30.07 4.89 16.64
C ILE A 304 -29.68 6.30 16.18
N SER A 305 -30.63 7.22 16.26
CA SER A 305 -30.38 8.65 16.02
C SER A 305 -31.32 9.54 16.82
N TRP A 306 -31.01 10.83 16.93
CA TRP A 306 -31.82 11.77 17.69
C TRP A 306 -31.74 13.20 17.14
N ASP A 307 -32.73 14.01 17.51
CA ASP A 307 -32.69 15.46 17.34
C ASP A 307 -33.32 16.21 18.52
N VAL A 308 -32.95 17.47 18.70
CA VAL A 308 -33.59 18.39 19.64
C VAL A 308 -34.32 19.46 18.84
N THR A 309 -35.62 19.61 19.06
CA THR A 309 -36.46 20.61 18.36
C THR A 309 -37.00 21.67 19.32
N ASN A 310 -37.18 22.90 18.81
CA ASN A 310 -37.88 23.95 19.54
C ASN A 310 -39.42 23.84 19.33
N SER A 311 -40.19 24.66 20.05
CA SER A 311 -41.66 24.69 19.93
C SER A 311 -42.20 25.04 18.54
N GLY A 312 -41.37 25.60 17.66
CA GLY A 312 -41.68 25.89 16.26
C GLY A 312 -41.33 24.75 15.30
N GLY A 313 -40.80 23.63 15.80
CA GLY A 313 -40.36 22.47 15.01
C GLY A 313 -39.00 22.65 14.33
N SER A 314 -38.23 23.69 14.66
CA SER A 314 -36.86 23.82 14.14
C SER A 314 -35.91 22.93 14.92
N ILE A 315 -35.06 22.19 14.21
CA ILE A 315 -34.00 21.35 14.79
C ILE A 315 -32.86 22.26 15.27
N MET A 316 -32.45 22.05 16.51
CA MET A 316 -31.40 22.79 17.22
C MET A 316 -30.08 22.00 17.30
N ALA A 317 -30.19 20.68 17.38
CA ALA A 317 -29.08 19.73 17.34
C ALA A 317 -29.60 18.36 16.91
N SER A 318 -28.70 17.51 16.40
CA SER A 318 -29.01 16.14 16.03
C SER A 318 -27.74 15.28 16.05
N GLY A 319 -27.89 13.96 16.16
CA GLY A 319 -26.76 13.05 16.05
C GLY A 319 -27.15 11.64 15.62
N THR A 320 -26.22 10.96 14.96
CA THR A 320 -26.37 9.63 14.34
C THR A 320 -24.98 8.98 14.15
N GLY A 321 -24.94 7.68 13.80
CA GLY A 321 -23.71 6.98 13.41
C GLY A 321 -22.83 6.58 14.60
N TYR A 322 -23.45 6.12 15.69
CA TYR A 322 -22.73 5.79 16.92
C TYR A 322 -22.17 4.37 16.87
N ALA A 323 -21.00 4.19 17.46
CA ALA A 323 -20.44 2.88 17.77
C ALA A 323 -20.90 2.37 19.13
N ASP A 324 -20.91 1.05 19.28
CA ASP A 324 -21.26 0.29 20.48
C ASP A 324 -20.33 0.59 21.66
N ASN A 325 -20.83 0.42 22.89
CA ASN A 325 -20.09 0.51 24.15
C ASN A 325 -19.30 1.82 24.36
N ASN A 326 -19.87 2.95 23.94
CA ASN A 326 -19.26 4.27 24.02
C ASN A 326 -20.13 5.26 24.80
N THR A 327 -19.54 6.42 25.12
CA THR A 327 -20.29 7.57 25.65
C THR A 327 -19.92 8.80 24.85
N TYR A 328 -20.93 9.45 24.28
CA TYR A 328 -20.78 10.64 23.46
C TYR A 328 -21.33 11.85 24.20
N ASN A 329 -20.52 12.88 24.32
CA ASN A 329 -20.86 14.14 24.97
C ASN A 329 -20.98 15.24 23.91
N ILE A 330 -22.20 15.61 23.56
CA ILE A 330 -22.51 16.56 22.49
C ILE A 330 -22.91 17.90 23.11
N PRO A 331 -22.12 18.98 22.93
CA PRO A 331 -22.52 20.29 23.40
C PRO A 331 -23.76 20.78 22.64
N LEU A 332 -24.73 21.29 23.38
CA LEU A 332 -26.01 21.80 22.89
C LEU A 332 -26.08 23.30 23.16
N CYS A 333 -26.34 24.10 22.14
CA CYS A 333 -26.77 25.48 22.36
C CYS A 333 -28.21 25.72 21.92
N VAL A 334 -29.00 26.17 22.88
CA VAL A 334 -30.43 26.42 22.78
C VAL A 334 -30.77 27.68 23.58
N PRO A 335 -31.46 28.68 23.00
CA PRO A 335 -31.97 29.83 23.74
C PRO A 335 -32.91 29.44 24.89
N ALA A 336 -33.20 30.36 25.79
CA ALA A 336 -34.20 30.13 26.84
C ALA A 336 -35.56 29.78 26.21
N GLY A 337 -36.11 28.62 26.56
CA GLY A 337 -37.32 28.11 25.90
C GLY A 337 -37.62 26.65 26.22
N SER A 338 -38.66 26.12 25.58
CA SER A 338 -39.07 24.72 25.66
C SER A 338 -38.60 23.97 24.42
N TYR A 339 -38.04 22.78 24.66
CA TYR A 339 -37.48 21.91 23.63
C TYR A 339 -37.96 20.49 23.81
N THR A 340 -37.84 19.73 22.73
CA THR A 340 -38.19 18.32 22.68
C THR A 340 -36.98 17.55 22.19
N PHE A 341 -36.50 16.59 22.97
CA PHE A 341 -35.55 15.58 22.53
C PHE A 341 -36.34 14.45 21.85
N ASN A 342 -36.11 14.26 20.56
CA ASN A 342 -36.67 13.19 19.75
C ASN A 342 -35.62 12.11 19.56
N TRP A 343 -35.99 10.86 19.77
CA TRP A 343 -35.14 9.71 19.50
C TRP A 343 -35.77 8.83 18.43
N TYR A 344 -34.92 8.15 17.66
CA TYR A 344 -35.28 7.30 16.53
C TYR A 344 -34.50 5.99 16.59
N ASP A 345 -35.13 4.94 16.09
CA ASP A 345 -34.57 3.60 15.98
C ASP A 345 -35.07 2.98 14.66
N SER A 346 -34.12 2.47 13.88
CA SER A 346 -34.37 1.97 12.52
C SER A 346 -35.15 0.66 12.49
N TYR A 347 -35.07 -0.16 13.54
CA TYR A 347 -35.69 -1.49 13.57
C TYR A 347 -36.94 -1.56 14.45
N GLY A 348 -37.13 -0.58 15.32
CA GLY A 348 -38.35 -0.35 16.10
C GLY A 348 -38.44 -1.18 17.38
N ASP A 349 -37.35 -1.80 17.81
CA ASP A 349 -37.18 -2.54 19.05
C ASP A 349 -36.61 -1.70 20.21
N GLY A 350 -36.34 -0.41 19.96
CA GLY A 350 -35.84 0.55 20.94
C GLY A 350 -34.33 0.71 20.82
N TRP A 351 -33.71 1.28 21.85
CA TRP A 351 -32.27 1.55 21.84
C TRP A 351 -31.45 0.42 22.47
N ASN A 352 -32.03 -0.77 22.65
CA ASN A 352 -31.34 -1.97 23.12
C ASN A 352 -30.49 -1.81 24.41
N GLY A 353 -30.92 -0.91 25.31
CA GLY A 353 -30.23 -0.58 26.57
C GLY A 353 -29.38 0.69 26.52
N CYS A 354 -29.16 1.25 25.34
CA CYS A 354 -28.58 2.58 25.17
C CYS A 354 -29.52 3.66 25.73
N SER A 355 -28.94 4.79 26.11
CA SER A 355 -29.65 5.87 26.78
C SER A 355 -29.23 7.24 26.27
N TYR A 356 -30.08 8.22 26.52
CA TYR A 356 -29.75 9.63 26.39
C TYR A 356 -30.00 10.37 27.69
N GLU A 357 -29.23 11.43 27.91
CA GLU A 357 -29.45 12.39 28.98
C GLU A 357 -29.07 13.79 28.50
N VAL A 358 -29.83 14.80 28.91
CA VAL A 358 -29.58 16.21 28.56
C VAL A 358 -29.29 16.98 29.84
N PHE A 359 -28.12 17.58 29.95
CA PHE A 359 -27.68 18.36 31.10
C PHE A 359 -27.73 19.87 30.81
N ASP A 360 -28.04 20.65 31.85
CA ASP A 360 -27.78 22.09 31.85
C ASP A 360 -26.32 22.42 32.22
N ASN A 361 -26.02 23.71 32.23
CA ASN A 361 -24.69 24.24 32.52
C ASN A 361 -24.19 24.08 33.96
N ASN A 362 -25.02 23.55 34.86
CA ASN A 362 -24.62 23.20 36.22
C ASN A 362 -24.54 21.67 36.40
N GLY A 363 -24.60 20.90 35.30
CA GLY A 363 -24.63 19.44 35.32
C GLY A 363 -25.97 18.88 35.83
N VAL A 364 -27.05 19.66 35.81
CA VAL A 364 -28.38 19.19 36.22
C VAL A 364 -29.05 18.52 35.02
N SER A 365 -29.46 17.27 35.21
CA SER A 365 -30.24 16.52 34.22
C SER A 365 -31.62 17.16 34.02
N LEU A 366 -31.90 17.54 32.78
CA LEU A 366 -33.14 18.17 32.34
C LEU A 366 -34.13 17.16 31.77
N THR A 367 -33.62 16.14 31.09
CA THR A 367 -34.39 14.99 30.61
C THR A 367 -33.45 13.81 30.36
N SER A 368 -33.94 12.60 30.49
CA SER A 368 -33.21 11.37 30.22
C SER A 368 -34.16 10.28 29.73
N GLY A 369 -33.64 9.29 29.02
CA GLY A 369 -34.44 8.14 28.64
C GLY A 369 -33.61 6.93 28.23
N VAL A 370 -34.22 5.74 28.40
CA VAL A 370 -33.74 4.47 27.87
C VAL A 370 -34.85 3.93 26.96
N PRO A 371 -34.85 4.25 25.65
CA PRO A 371 -35.88 3.79 24.74
C PRO A 371 -35.96 2.25 24.69
N THR A 372 -37.12 1.68 25.01
CA THR A 372 -37.29 0.21 25.14
C THR A 372 -38.07 -0.45 24.00
N SER A 373 -38.72 0.34 23.13
CA SER A 373 -39.42 -0.13 21.90
C SER A 373 -39.98 1.04 21.10
N GLY A 374 -40.12 0.85 19.78
CA GLY A 374 -40.73 1.76 18.82
C GLY A 374 -39.71 2.45 17.91
N TYR A 375 -40.12 2.81 16.69
CA TYR A 375 -39.24 3.48 15.71
C TYR A 375 -38.88 4.92 16.08
N SER A 376 -39.64 5.54 16.99
CA SER A 376 -39.35 6.86 17.53
C SER A 376 -40.12 7.16 18.80
N GLY A 377 -39.62 8.14 19.56
CA GLY A 377 -40.31 8.73 20.70
C GLY A 377 -39.68 10.06 21.09
N ASN A 378 -40.15 10.66 22.17
CA ASN A 378 -39.65 11.96 22.60
C ASN A 378 -39.78 12.22 24.10
N SER A 379 -39.06 13.23 24.58
CA SER A 379 -39.22 13.82 25.91
C SER A 379 -38.97 15.33 25.86
N ASN A 380 -39.72 16.07 26.67
CA ASN A 380 -39.67 17.54 26.69
C ASN A 380 -38.80 18.04 27.83
N PHE A 381 -38.06 19.11 27.60
CA PHE A 381 -37.29 19.82 28.61
C PHE A 381 -37.36 21.33 28.41
N THR A 382 -36.98 22.09 29.44
CA THR A 382 -36.89 23.55 29.37
C THR A 382 -35.47 24.00 29.60
N SER A 383 -34.96 24.85 28.72
CA SER A 383 -33.67 25.50 28.87
C SER A 383 -33.85 26.91 29.42
N ALA A 384 -32.99 27.30 30.38
CA ALA A 384 -32.86 28.69 30.82
C ALA A 384 -32.02 29.55 29.85
N GLY A 385 -31.56 28.93 28.76
CA GLY A 385 -30.64 29.50 27.77
C GLY A 385 -29.22 29.03 28.04
N SER A 386 -28.57 28.47 27.03
CA SER A 386 -27.13 28.25 27.02
C SER A 386 -26.42 29.57 26.73
N SER A 387 -25.26 29.81 27.36
CA SER A 387 -24.37 30.82 26.80
C SER A 387 -23.74 30.20 25.55
N CYS A 388 -24.13 30.74 24.40
CA CYS A 388 -23.65 30.25 23.12
C CYS A 388 -22.48 31.14 22.72
N SER A 389 -21.27 30.61 22.83
CA SER A 389 -20.18 31.09 22.00
C SER A 389 -20.00 30.11 20.84
N TRP A 390 -19.89 30.66 19.65
CA TRP A 390 -19.17 30.00 18.58
C TRP A 390 -17.81 30.71 18.52
N TYR A 391 -16.75 29.93 18.53
CA TYR A 391 -15.45 30.42 18.11
C TYR A 391 -14.95 29.49 17.02
N ILE A 392 -14.21 30.08 16.09
CA ILE A 392 -13.54 29.33 15.04
C ILE A 392 -12.25 28.83 15.66
N ALA A 393 -12.06 27.52 15.67
CA ALA A 393 -10.80 26.90 16.05
C ALA A 393 -10.64 25.59 15.29
N SER A 394 -9.39 25.19 15.13
CA SER A 394 -9.07 23.89 14.56
C SER A 394 -9.47 22.76 15.49
N THR A 395 -9.90 21.64 14.90
CA THR A 395 -10.05 20.35 15.59
C THR A 395 -8.97 19.34 15.20
N ILE A 396 -8.00 19.74 14.37
CA ILE A 396 -6.93 18.88 13.86
C ILE A 396 -5.88 18.67 14.95
N LYS A 397 -6.06 17.60 15.71
CA LYS A 397 -5.13 17.12 16.74
C LYS A 397 -3.89 16.51 16.11
N ASN A 398 -2.89 16.22 16.94
CA ASN A 398 -1.74 15.41 16.53
C ASN A 398 -2.22 14.13 15.82
N SER A 399 -1.51 13.72 14.77
CA SER A 399 -1.80 12.63 13.83
C SER A 399 -2.99 12.83 12.91
N ASN A 400 -3.92 13.73 13.23
CA ASN A 400 -5.02 14.04 12.32
C ASN A 400 -4.50 14.75 11.07
N LYS A 401 -5.21 14.49 9.97
CA LYS A 401 -4.90 14.97 8.64
C LYS A 401 -5.76 16.19 8.28
N SER A 402 -5.21 17.11 7.50
CA SER A 402 -5.92 18.23 6.86
C SER A 402 -5.73 18.17 5.35
N GLU A 403 -6.83 18.20 4.61
CA GLU A 403 -6.83 18.33 3.15
C GLU A 403 -6.72 19.79 2.72
N TRP A 404 -5.97 20.03 1.64
CA TRP A 404 -5.83 21.36 1.06
C TRP A 404 -5.99 21.33 -0.47
N THR A 405 -6.42 22.47 -1.01
CA THR A 405 -6.43 22.77 -2.45
C THR A 405 -5.74 24.10 -2.64
N HIS A 406 -4.70 24.13 -3.46
CA HIS A 406 -3.97 25.35 -3.75
C HIS A 406 -4.80 26.25 -4.68
N PRO A 407 -5.03 27.53 -4.35
CA PRO A 407 -5.89 28.42 -5.14
C PRO A 407 -5.26 28.94 -6.43
N ILE A 408 -3.95 28.72 -6.59
CA ILE A 408 -3.20 29.05 -7.80
C ILE A 408 -2.88 27.73 -8.49
N ASP A 409 -3.53 27.48 -9.63
CA ASP A 409 -3.30 26.31 -10.45
C ASP A 409 -1.87 26.28 -11.01
N ILE A 410 -1.38 25.07 -11.29
CA ILE A 410 -0.17 24.86 -12.08
C ILE A 410 -0.52 25.04 -13.55
N ASN A 411 0.16 25.97 -14.22
CA ASN A 411 -0.06 26.22 -15.64
C ASN A 411 0.96 25.45 -16.49
N ILE A 412 0.48 24.56 -17.35
CA ILE A 412 1.26 23.94 -18.42
C ILE A 412 1.03 24.77 -19.69
N SER A 413 2.06 25.53 -20.10
CA SER A 413 1.98 26.45 -21.23
C SER A 413 2.20 25.75 -22.57
N SER A 414 2.94 24.64 -22.58
CA SER A 414 3.24 23.83 -23.76
C SER A 414 3.26 22.35 -23.42
N ALA A 415 2.91 21.52 -24.41
CA ALA A 415 3.09 20.07 -24.36
C ALA A 415 4.57 19.64 -24.35
N SER A 416 5.52 20.58 -24.38
CA SER A 416 6.96 20.33 -24.25
C SER A 416 7.51 20.71 -22.88
N ASP A 417 6.68 21.27 -22.01
CA ASP A 417 7.11 21.76 -20.71
C ASP A 417 7.40 20.59 -19.77
N ASN A 418 8.48 20.69 -19.01
CA ASN A 418 8.88 19.70 -18.01
C ASN A 418 9.29 20.45 -16.75
N TYR A 419 8.81 20.00 -15.60
CA TYR A 419 9.05 20.68 -14.33
C TYR A 419 9.39 19.70 -13.21
N GLU A 420 10.37 20.05 -12.40
CA GLU A 420 10.47 19.61 -11.01
C GLU A 420 9.49 20.44 -10.17
N LEU A 421 8.45 19.79 -9.66
CA LEU A 421 7.48 20.36 -8.74
C LEU A 421 7.94 20.11 -7.31
N LYS A 422 8.38 21.16 -6.63
CA LYS A 422 8.65 21.12 -5.19
C LYS A 422 7.45 21.69 -4.43
N VAL A 423 6.94 20.96 -3.45
CA VAL A 423 5.86 21.40 -2.55
C VAL A 423 6.32 21.27 -1.11
N TRP A 424 6.00 22.24 -0.25
CA TRP A 424 6.33 22.16 1.18
C TRP A 424 5.37 22.94 2.08
N VAL A 425 5.27 22.48 3.33
CA VAL A 425 4.52 23.12 4.41
C VAL A 425 5.42 24.11 5.16
N SER A 426 4.86 25.20 5.65
CA SER A 426 5.57 26.14 6.53
C SER A 426 4.60 26.94 7.39
N ASN A 427 5.12 27.82 8.27
CA ASN A 427 4.32 28.78 9.03
C ASN A 427 3.20 28.13 9.88
N VAL A 428 3.50 26.95 10.44
CA VAL A 428 2.58 26.16 11.26
C VAL A 428 2.16 26.96 12.48
N ASN A 429 0.88 27.29 12.58
CA ASN A 429 0.29 28.17 13.60
C ASN A 429 1.00 29.54 13.73
N GLY A 430 1.55 30.07 12.64
CA GLY A 430 2.33 31.30 12.67
C GLY A 430 3.74 31.15 13.22
N GLN A 431 4.20 29.91 13.43
CA GLN A 431 5.55 29.56 13.90
C GLN A 431 6.30 28.78 12.81
N ASN A 432 7.61 28.61 13.00
CA ASN A 432 8.38 27.71 12.14
C ASN A 432 7.94 26.27 12.39
N ASP A 433 7.97 25.45 11.34
CA ASP A 433 7.92 24.00 11.51
C ASP A 433 9.17 23.55 12.26
N GLU A 434 8.96 22.86 13.39
CA GLU A 434 10.03 22.39 14.26
C GLU A 434 10.72 21.12 13.73
N MET A 435 10.14 20.43 12.73
CA MET A 435 10.69 19.24 12.08
C MET A 435 10.66 19.35 10.54
N ASN A 436 11.60 20.10 9.99
CA ASN A 436 11.66 20.35 8.54
C ASN A 436 12.04 19.14 7.65
N CYS A 437 12.32 17.96 8.20
CA CYS A 437 12.64 16.78 7.39
C CYS A 437 11.39 16.06 6.85
N ASN A 438 10.19 16.40 7.33
CA ASN A 438 8.95 15.76 6.91
C ASN A 438 8.01 16.71 6.13
N ASP A 439 8.44 17.96 5.88
CA ASP A 439 7.58 19.05 5.41
C ASP A 439 7.55 19.21 3.88
N THR A 440 8.43 18.52 3.14
CA THR A 440 8.72 18.77 1.72
C THR A 440 8.59 17.51 0.87
N LEU A 441 7.91 17.64 -0.28
CA LEU A 441 7.85 16.65 -1.34
C LEU A 441 8.35 17.20 -2.68
N ILE A 442 8.93 16.32 -3.49
CA ILE A 442 9.35 16.61 -4.87
C ILE A 442 8.66 15.63 -5.80
N GLU A 443 8.09 16.17 -6.88
CA GLU A 443 7.47 15.42 -7.96
C GLU A 443 7.97 15.93 -9.32
N TYR A 444 7.79 15.13 -10.36
CA TYR A 444 8.13 15.50 -11.72
C TYR A 444 6.88 15.51 -12.59
N ILE A 445 6.61 16.62 -13.27
CA ILE A 445 5.44 16.77 -14.14
C ILE A 445 5.86 17.20 -15.54
N THR A 446 5.11 16.76 -16.55
CA THR A 446 5.34 17.11 -17.95
C THR A 446 4.05 17.46 -18.67
N GLY A 447 4.14 18.39 -19.62
CA GLY A 447 3.12 18.59 -20.63
C GLY A 447 3.09 17.44 -21.64
N ILE A 448 1.91 17.05 -22.11
CA ILE A 448 1.75 16.00 -23.14
C ILE A 448 0.99 16.49 -24.36
N GLU A 449 1.30 15.90 -25.53
CA GLU A 449 0.51 16.09 -26.77
C GLU A 449 -0.74 15.19 -26.81
N ASN A 450 -0.81 14.22 -25.89
CA ASN A 450 -1.82 13.17 -25.78
C ASN A 450 -1.81 12.21 -26.98
N ILE A 451 -0.62 11.87 -27.47
CA ILE A 451 -0.38 10.85 -28.50
C ILE A 451 -0.15 9.51 -27.80
N SER A 452 -1.16 8.64 -27.82
CA SER A 452 -1.06 7.34 -27.13
C SER A 452 -0.39 6.28 -27.99
N ALA A 453 0.50 5.51 -27.38
CA ALA A 453 1.05 4.27 -27.91
C ALA A 453 -0.03 3.17 -27.98
N ASP A 454 0.31 2.05 -28.62
CA ASP A 454 -0.56 0.89 -28.72
C ASP A 454 -0.69 0.25 -27.33
N LYS A 455 -1.80 0.55 -26.65
CA LYS A 455 -2.04 0.14 -25.27
C LYS A 455 -2.36 -1.35 -25.19
N LYS A 456 -1.58 -2.06 -24.39
CA LYS A 456 -1.87 -3.40 -23.88
C LYS A 456 -2.14 -3.33 -22.39
N VAL A 457 -2.99 -4.23 -21.91
CA VAL A 457 -3.36 -4.34 -20.50
C VAL A 457 -2.80 -5.63 -19.92
N ILE A 458 -2.18 -5.54 -18.75
CA ILE A 458 -1.84 -6.71 -17.95
C ILE A 458 -2.98 -6.98 -16.96
N ILE A 459 -3.34 -8.25 -16.83
CA ILE A 459 -4.18 -8.76 -15.74
C ILE A 459 -3.37 -9.76 -14.91
N GLU A 460 -3.15 -9.45 -13.62
CA GLU A 460 -2.41 -10.28 -12.68
C GLU A 460 -3.40 -10.94 -11.71
N GLU A 461 -3.75 -12.21 -11.96
CA GLU A 461 -4.73 -13.00 -11.19
C GLU A 461 -4.05 -13.78 -10.05
N TRP A 462 -4.58 -13.67 -8.84
CA TRP A 462 -4.25 -14.56 -7.73
C TRP A 462 -5.11 -15.82 -7.76
N THR A 463 -4.45 -16.98 -7.67
CA THR A 463 -5.09 -18.29 -7.71
C THR A 463 -4.37 -19.30 -6.79
N GLY A 464 -4.95 -20.49 -6.68
CA GLY A 464 -4.33 -21.64 -6.04
C GLY A 464 -5.09 -22.92 -6.39
N THR A 465 -4.38 -24.06 -6.46
CA THR A 465 -5.01 -25.35 -6.79
C THR A 465 -6.11 -25.74 -5.80
N TRP A 466 -5.95 -25.35 -4.52
CA TRP A 466 -6.90 -25.57 -3.43
C TRP A 466 -8.17 -24.70 -3.50
N CYS A 467 -8.17 -23.63 -4.31
CA CYS A 467 -9.26 -22.66 -4.37
C CYS A 467 -10.41 -23.15 -5.26
N GLY A 468 -11.53 -23.55 -4.63
CA GLY A 468 -12.70 -24.09 -5.34
C GLY A 468 -13.41 -23.11 -6.29
N TYR A 469 -13.19 -21.80 -6.13
CA TYR A 469 -13.74 -20.77 -7.02
C TYR A 469 -12.79 -20.37 -8.16
N CYS A 470 -11.51 -20.72 -8.07
CA CYS A 470 -10.50 -20.28 -9.03
C CYS A 470 -10.63 -20.98 -10.38
N ILE A 471 -11.32 -22.13 -10.44
CA ILE A 471 -11.73 -22.76 -11.69
C ILE A 471 -12.58 -21.84 -12.58
N ASP A 472 -13.40 -20.96 -11.98
CA ASP A 472 -14.23 -19.98 -12.69
C ASP A 472 -13.40 -18.73 -13.04
N GLY A 473 -12.40 -18.38 -12.24
CA GLY A 473 -11.38 -17.38 -12.60
C GLY A 473 -10.66 -17.73 -13.89
N ALA A 474 -10.17 -18.98 -14.00
CA ALA A 474 -9.55 -19.50 -15.21
C ALA A 474 -10.48 -19.47 -16.45
N VAL A 475 -11.77 -19.77 -16.27
CA VAL A 475 -12.77 -19.67 -17.36
C VAL A 475 -12.95 -18.21 -17.80
N VAL A 476 -13.10 -17.29 -16.86
CA VAL A 476 -13.25 -15.86 -17.16
C VAL A 476 -12.00 -15.32 -17.84
N MET A 477 -10.80 -15.74 -17.40
CA MET A 477 -9.54 -15.37 -18.04
C MET A 477 -9.46 -15.87 -19.49
N ASP A 478 -9.80 -17.14 -19.74
CA ASP A 478 -9.83 -17.72 -21.09
C ASP A 478 -10.79 -16.94 -22.02
N ASP A 479 -11.97 -16.56 -21.52
CA ASP A 479 -12.94 -15.74 -22.26
C ASP A 479 -12.38 -14.34 -22.57
N LEU A 480 -11.70 -13.69 -21.61
CA LEU A 480 -11.09 -12.38 -21.80
C LEU A 480 -9.95 -12.43 -22.83
N VAL A 481 -9.09 -13.44 -22.77
CA VAL A 481 -8.02 -13.65 -23.76
C VAL A 481 -8.61 -13.86 -25.15
N SER A 482 -9.69 -14.63 -25.26
CA SER A 482 -10.42 -14.83 -26.53
C SER A 482 -11.04 -13.52 -27.06
N GLN A 483 -11.58 -12.68 -26.18
CA GLN A 483 -12.24 -11.43 -26.53
C GLN A 483 -11.25 -10.33 -26.94
N HIS A 484 -10.16 -10.17 -26.20
CA HIS A 484 -9.23 -9.04 -26.32
C HIS A 484 -7.95 -9.38 -27.10
N GLY A 485 -7.66 -10.67 -27.31
CA GLY A 485 -6.51 -11.16 -28.07
C GLY A 485 -5.19 -10.61 -27.53
N GLY A 486 -4.25 -10.28 -28.42
CA GLY A 486 -2.93 -9.75 -28.05
C GLY A 486 -2.91 -8.38 -27.38
N ASN A 487 -4.07 -7.75 -27.14
CA ASN A 487 -4.17 -6.52 -26.35
C ASN A 487 -4.29 -6.79 -24.84
N LEU A 488 -4.54 -8.03 -24.44
CA LEU A 488 -4.56 -8.47 -23.04
C LEU A 488 -3.41 -9.45 -22.79
N ILE A 489 -2.66 -9.22 -21.72
CA ILE A 489 -1.58 -10.10 -21.28
C ILE A 489 -1.97 -10.69 -19.92
N PRO A 490 -2.41 -11.97 -19.88
CA PRO A 490 -2.72 -12.66 -18.64
C PRO A 490 -1.44 -13.04 -17.90
N VAL A 491 -1.46 -12.88 -16.58
CA VAL A 491 -0.40 -13.29 -15.64
C VAL A 491 -1.08 -13.95 -14.45
N VAL A 492 -0.76 -15.21 -14.16
CA VAL A 492 -1.41 -15.99 -13.11
C VAL A 492 -0.42 -16.27 -11.98
N VAL A 493 -0.75 -15.83 -10.77
CA VAL A 493 0.09 -15.88 -9.58
C VAL A 493 -0.48 -16.93 -8.62
N HIS A 494 0.24 -18.03 -8.46
CA HIS A 494 -0.14 -19.14 -7.59
C HIS A 494 0.32 -18.91 -6.14
N ASP A 495 -0.50 -19.36 -5.20
CA ASP A 495 -0.27 -19.25 -3.76
C ASP A 495 -0.60 -20.57 -3.03
N GLY A 496 0.34 -21.07 -2.23
CA GLY A 496 0.17 -22.28 -1.42
C GLY A 496 0.16 -23.59 -2.22
N ASP A 497 0.79 -23.64 -3.39
CA ASP A 497 0.83 -24.83 -4.26
C ASP A 497 2.18 -24.99 -5.01
N PRO A 498 2.43 -26.10 -5.74
CA PRO A 498 3.72 -26.38 -6.37
C PRO A 498 4.18 -25.37 -7.44
N MET A 499 3.31 -24.48 -7.90
CA MET A 499 3.62 -23.44 -8.89
C MET A 499 3.99 -22.11 -8.23
N GLU A 500 3.81 -21.98 -6.91
CA GLU A 500 4.22 -20.82 -6.13
C GLU A 500 5.74 -20.63 -6.17
N PHE A 501 6.16 -19.36 -6.23
CA PHE A 501 7.53 -18.92 -5.94
C PHE A 501 7.49 -17.67 -5.04
N LEU A 502 8.60 -17.35 -4.38
CA LEU A 502 8.69 -16.13 -3.57
C LEU A 502 8.72 -14.90 -4.49
N ASP A 503 7.54 -14.31 -4.73
CA ASP A 503 7.38 -13.15 -5.60
C ASP A 503 7.17 -11.87 -4.80
N SER A 504 7.58 -10.74 -5.38
CA SER A 504 7.44 -9.44 -4.73
C SER A 504 6.06 -8.82 -4.94
N LEU A 505 5.16 -9.42 -5.74
CA LEU A 505 3.84 -8.86 -6.02
C LEU A 505 2.88 -9.19 -4.86
N ARG A 506 2.82 -10.45 -4.43
CA ARG A 506 2.05 -10.87 -3.24
C ARG A 506 2.52 -10.19 -1.94
N SER A 507 3.80 -9.80 -1.86
CA SER A 507 4.30 -9.04 -0.71
C SER A 507 4.01 -7.53 -0.77
N SER A 508 3.69 -7.01 -1.96
CA SER A 508 3.54 -5.58 -2.21
C SER A 508 2.10 -5.14 -2.44
N TYR A 509 1.20 -6.08 -2.75
CA TYR A 509 -0.20 -5.86 -3.00
C TYR A 509 -1.05 -6.84 -2.21
N THR A 510 -2.26 -6.42 -1.83
CA THR A 510 -3.19 -7.21 -1.03
C THR A 510 -4.32 -7.78 -1.89
N ALA A 511 -4.44 -9.10 -1.93
CA ALA A 511 -5.61 -9.78 -2.46
C ALA A 511 -6.64 -10.00 -1.34
N SER A 512 -7.90 -9.63 -1.57
CA SER A 512 -8.98 -9.84 -0.61
C SER A 512 -9.67 -11.18 -0.70
N GLY A 513 -9.42 -11.91 -1.79
CA GLY A 513 -9.95 -13.25 -1.99
C GLY A 513 -9.45 -13.84 -3.30
N TYR A 514 -9.68 -15.15 -3.43
CA TYR A 514 -9.25 -15.94 -4.58
C TYR A 514 -10.49 -16.50 -5.30
N PRO A 515 -10.61 -16.35 -6.63
CA PRO A 515 -9.74 -15.57 -7.52
C PRO A 515 -10.03 -14.06 -7.41
N GLY A 516 -8.96 -13.27 -7.38
CA GLY A 516 -8.95 -11.80 -7.47
C GLY A 516 -7.86 -11.37 -8.45
N ALA A 517 -7.95 -10.19 -9.06
CA ALA A 517 -6.91 -9.73 -9.99
C ALA A 517 -6.64 -8.22 -9.95
N LEU A 518 -5.38 -7.84 -10.22
CA LEU A 518 -5.00 -6.48 -10.59
C LEU A 518 -5.18 -6.27 -12.09
N ILE A 519 -5.70 -5.12 -12.51
CA ILE A 519 -5.80 -4.72 -13.92
C ILE A 519 -4.98 -3.45 -14.12
N ASP A 520 -3.84 -3.57 -14.82
CA ASP A 520 -2.77 -2.56 -14.91
C ASP A 520 -2.35 -1.96 -13.56
N ARG A 521 -2.64 -2.68 -12.47
CA ARG A 521 -2.47 -2.22 -11.09
C ARG A 521 -3.12 -0.85 -10.84
N THR A 522 -4.28 -0.64 -11.46
CA THR A 522 -5.05 0.62 -11.36
C THR A 522 -6.27 0.48 -10.44
N LYS A 523 -6.54 1.54 -9.67
CA LYS A 523 -7.80 1.73 -8.94
C LYS A 523 -8.55 2.99 -9.37
N PRO A 524 -9.90 2.96 -9.42
CA PRO A 524 -10.66 4.20 -9.47
C PRO A 524 -10.49 4.95 -8.14
N LEU A 525 -10.38 6.27 -8.25
CA LEU A 525 -10.42 7.17 -7.10
C LEU A 525 -11.86 7.24 -6.58
N SER A 526 -12.29 6.35 -5.69
CA SER A 526 -13.52 6.55 -4.91
C SER A 526 -13.19 7.32 -3.61
N ALA A 527 -14.18 8.08 -3.12
CA ALA A 527 -14.06 9.20 -2.20
C ALA A 527 -13.61 8.82 -0.79
N GLY A 528 -12.33 8.46 -0.64
CA GLY A 528 -11.76 8.12 0.66
C GLY A 528 -12.54 6.97 1.29
N ILE A 529 -12.48 5.77 0.72
CA ILE A 529 -12.81 4.52 1.40
C ILE A 529 -11.83 3.48 0.87
N TYR A 530 -11.23 2.69 1.76
CA TYR A 530 -10.40 1.57 1.34
C TYR A 530 -11.27 0.49 0.71
N GLU A 531 -11.11 0.31 -0.60
CA GLU A 531 -11.52 -0.90 -1.31
C GLU A 531 -10.26 -1.76 -1.51
N ASN A 532 -10.40 -3.09 -1.52
CA ASN A 532 -9.29 -4.04 -1.71
C ASN A 532 -8.49 -3.76 -3.01
N GLU A 533 -7.21 -4.16 -3.07
CA GLU A 533 -6.33 -3.93 -4.24
C GLU A 533 -6.71 -4.68 -5.51
N ASP A 534 -7.35 -5.82 -5.32
CA ASP A 534 -7.85 -6.67 -6.37
C ASP A 534 -9.30 -6.35 -6.75
N TYR A 535 -9.68 -6.74 -7.95
CA TYR A 535 -11.07 -6.84 -8.36
C TYR A 535 -11.52 -8.28 -8.38
N GLY A 536 -12.76 -8.53 -7.95
CA GLY A 536 -13.41 -9.80 -8.21
C GLY A 536 -13.73 -10.01 -9.69
N ARG A 537 -13.72 -11.27 -10.13
CA ARG A 537 -13.92 -11.73 -11.52
C ARG A 537 -15.08 -11.09 -12.28
N GLY A 538 -16.16 -10.72 -11.60
CA GLY A 538 -17.31 -10.04 -12.21
C GLY A 538 -17.02 -8.64 -12.78
N SER A 539 -15.88 -8.03 -12.42
CA SER A 539 -15.49 -6.69 -12.90
C SER A 539 -14.37 -6.70 -13.94
N TRP A 540 -13.70 -7.83 -14.18
CA TRP A 540 -12.46 -7.88 -14.97
C TRP A 540 -12.64 -7.34 -16.40
N ASP A 541 -13.67 -7.78 -17.14
CA ASP A 541 -13.90 -7.30 -18.52
C ASP A 541 -14.10 -5.79 -18.62
N THR A 542 -14.93 -5.23 -17.74
CA THR A 542 -15.17 -3.78 -17.72
C THR A 542 -13.90 -3.00 -17.36
N ARG A 543 -13.09 -3.53 -16.44
CA ARG A 543 -11.81 -2.91 -16.05
C ARG A 543 -10.78 -2.99 -17.16
N VAL A 544 -10.61 -4.16 -17.80
CA VAL A 544 -9.74 -4.35 -18.96
C VAL A 544 -10.14 -3.39 -20.10
N SER A 545 -11.43 -3.37 -20.45
CA SER A 545 -11.96 -2.47 -21.49
C SER A 545 -11.73 -0.99 -21.15
N THR A 546 -11.82 -0.61 -19.87
CA THR A 546 -11.53 0.76 -19.42
C THR A 546 -10.04 1.07 -19.57
N GLN A 547 -9.16 0.16 -19.18
CA GLN A 547 -7.71 0.35 -19.25
C GLN A 547 -7.16 0.38 -20.68
N LEU A 548 -7.74 -0.40 -21.59
CA LEU A 548 -7.41 -0.36 -23.02
C LEU A 548 -7.69 1.01 -23.66
N SER A 549 -8.57 1.83 -23.07
CA SER A 549 -8.88 3.18 -23.54
C SER A 549 -8.01 4.28 -22.93
N GLN A 550 -7.13 3.94 -21.98
CA GLN A 550 -6.28 4.92 -21.29
C GLN A 550 -5.05 5.29 -22.13
N PHE A 551 -4.61 6.53 -21.96
CA PHE A 551 -3.37 7.03 -22.56
C PHE A 551 -2.15 6.28 -22.03
N THR A 552 -1.21 5.99 -22.92
CA THR A 552 0.14 5.51 -22.56
C THR A 552 1.20 6.15 -23.46
N PRO A 553 2.32 6.65 -22.92
CA PRO A 553 3.31 7.40 -23.71
C PRO A 553 4.35 6.52 -24.43
N VAL A 554 4.36 5.20 -24.20
CA VAL A 554 5.49 4.32 -24.53
C VAL A 554 5.06 3.03 -25.23
N ASN A 555 5.74 2.71 -26.33
CA ASN A 555 5.71 1.39 -26.95
C ASN A 555 6.84 0.54 -26.37
N ILE A 556 6.61 -0.77 -26.24
CA ILE A 556 7.57 -1.72 -25.69
C ILE A 556 7.86 -2.78 -26.75
N ASN A 557 9.13 -3.08 -27.00
CA ASN A 557 9.56 -4.17 -27.84
C ASN A 557 10.49 -5.11 -27.07
N ILE A 558 10.38 -6.42 -27.33
CA ILE A 558 11.22 -7.43 -26.72
C ILE A 558 11.92 -8.21 -27.83
N ASP A 559 13.25 -8.07 -27.93
CA ASP A 559 14.10 -8.90 -28.77
C ASP A 559 14.90 -9.86 -27.89
N HIS A 560 14.85 -11.16 -28.15
CA HIS A 560 15.53 -12.14 -27.30
C HIS A 560 16.42 -13.12 -28.07
N THR A 561 17.33 -13.76 -27.34
CA THR A 561 18.06 -14.95 -27.79
C THR A 561 17.95 -16.03 -26.72
N TRP A 562 18.01 -17.30 -27.16
CA TRP A 562 17.92 -18.47 -26.31
C TRP A 562 19.02 -19.45 -26.66
N ASP A 563 19.88 -19.78 -25.70
CA ASP A 563 20.88 -20.83 -25.84
C ASP A 563 20.35 -22.13 -25.21
N THR A 564 20.02 -23.10 -26.05
CA THR A 564 19.48 -24.41 -25.62
C THR A 564 20.47 -25.23 -24.78
N THR A 565 21.77 -24.95 -24.85
CA THR A 565 22.82 -25.67 -24.13
C THR A 565 23.05 -25.09 -22.75
N THR A 566 23.24 -23.77 -22.64
CA THR A 566 23.45 -23.11 -21.34
C THR A 566 22.13 -22.82 -20.62
N ARG A 567 21.01 -22.89 -21.34
CA ARG A 567 19.69 -22.43 -20.90
C ARG A 567 19.66 -20.95 -20.54
N GLU A 568 20.47 -20.15 -21.22
CA GLU A 568 20.53 -18.69 -21.03
C GLU A 568 19.59 -17.99 -22.01
N ILE A 569 18.74 -17.12 -21.48
CA ILE A 569 17.92 -16.15 -22.20
C ILE A 569 18.59 -14.79 -22.07
N ILE A 570 18.82 -14.13 -23.20
CA ILE A 570 19.20 -12.70 -23.23
C ILE A 570 18.04 -11.96 -23.87
N ALA A 571 17.35 -11.12 -23.09
CA ALA A 571 16.21 -10.34 -23.54
C ALA A 571 16.55 -8.84 -23.53
N ASN A 572 16.50 -8.21 -24.70
CA ASN A 572 16.68 -6.77 -24.88
C ASN A 572 15.30 -6.13 -24.96
N VAL A 573 14.92 -5.42 -23.90
CA VAL A 573 13.68 -4.66 -23.85
C VAL A 573 13.97 -3.24 -24.29
N THR A 574 13.28 -2.79 -25.33
CA THR A 574 13.39 -1.44 -25.89
C THR A 574 12.10 -0.68 -25.67
N LEU A 575 12.22 0.57 -25.22
CA LEU A 575 11.13 1.47 -24.90
C LEU A 575 11.17 2.68 -25.83
N ASP A 576 10.18 2.81 -26.70
CA ASP A 576 10.06 3.92 -27.63
C ASP A 576 8.95 4.87 -27.18
N TYR A 577 9.34 6.01 -26.62
CA TYR A 577 8.40 7.03 -26.16
C TYR A 577 7.90 7.85 -27.34
N ILE A 578 6.59 7.92 -27.51
CA ILE A 578 5.94 8.69 -28.57
C ILE A 578 5.25 9.95 -28.05
N ASP A 579 5.19 10.10 -26.72
CA ASP A 579 4.82 11.32 -26.02
C ASP A 579 5.74 11.50 -24.81
N ASN A 580 5.67 12.66 -24.16
CA ASN A 580 6.46 12.90 -22.96
C ASN A 580 5.99 12.04 -21.80
N SER A 581 6.91 11.82 -20.86
CA SER A 581 6.58 11.16 -19.60
C SER A 581 7.34 11.76 -18.44
N ALA A 582 6.74 11.73 -17.26
CA ALA A 582 7.39 12.17 -16.03
C ALA A 582 7.10 11.26 -14.84
N GLY A 583 7.98 11.33 -13.84
CA GLY A 583 7.97 10.51 -12.63
C GLY A 583 8.98 9.35 -12.69
N ASP A 584 9.11 8.60 -11.60
CA ASP A 584 9.89 7.36 -11.59
C ASP A 584 9.13 6.27 -12.34
N ALA A 585 9.67 5.86 -13.49
CA ALA A 585 9.16 4.77 -14.29
C ALA A 585 10.26 3.72 -14.43
N ARG A 586 9.88 2.44 -14.35
CA ARG A 586 10.81 1.32 -14.29
C ARG A 586 10.42 0.22 -15.26
N ILE A 587 11.38 -0.62 -15.61
CA ILE A 587 11.19 -1.75 -16.53
C ILE A 587 11.11 -3.04 -15.72
N VAL A 588 10.03 -3.78 -15.91
CA VAL A 588 9.85 -5.14 -15.36
C VAL A 588 9.98 -6.13 -16.50
N LEU A 589 10.65 -7.27 -16.25
CA LEU A 589 10.60 -8.45 -17.11
C LEU A 589 10.16 -9.66 -16.29
N MET A 590 9.05 -10.25 -16.70
CA MET A 590 8.45 -11.45 -16.10
C MET A 590 8.73 -12.67 -16.97
N ILE A 591 8.94 -13.81 -16.32
CA ILE A 591 9.00 -15.13 -16.94
C ILE A 591 7.69 -15.83 -16.64
N LEU A 592 6.90 -16.11 -17.68
CA LEU A 592 5.69 -16.91 -17.58
C LEU A 592 5.94 -18.30 -18.16
N GLU A 593 5.34 -19.32 -17.55
CA GLU A 593 5.28 -20.67 -18.11
C GLU A 593 3.81 -21.05 -18.33
N ASP A 594 3.51 -21.49 -19.55
CA ASP A 594 2.17 -21.86 -19.96
C ASP A 594 1.93 -23.38 -19.86
N SER A 595 0.67 -23.77 -19.81
CA SER A 595 0.23 -25.15 -19.90
C SER A 595 0.87 -26.13 -18.91
N LEU A 596 1.15 -25.68 -17.69
CA LEU A 596 1.62 -26.52 -16.60
C LEU A 596 0.53 -27.52 -16.20
N THR A 597 0.92 -28.77 -15.97
CA THR A 597 -0.04 -29.80 -15.56
C THR A 597 0.63 -30.86 -14.70
N GLY A 598 -0.15 -31.42 -13.79
CA GLY A 598 0.24 -32.52 -12.92
C GLY A 598 -0.99 -33.31 -12.50
N ILE A 599 -0.77 -34.34 -11.67
CA ILE A 599 -1.84 -35.18 -11.13
C ILE A 599 -1.65 -35.30 -9.63
N GLY A 600 -2.74 -35.19 -8.88
CA GLY A 600 -2.77 -35.39 -7.44
C GLY A 600 -3.21 -34.13 -6.70
N GLN A 601 -3.36 -34.24 -5.37
CA GLN A 601 -3.98 -33.21 -4.55
C GLN A 601 -3.32 -31.83 -4.68
N ASP A 602 -2.01 -31.77 -4.92
CA ASP A 602 -1.28 -30.50 -5.03
C ASP A 602 -1.40 -29.86 -6.43
N TRP A 603 -1.90 -30.58 -7.45
CA TRP A 603 -1.98 -30.14 -8.85
C TRP A 603 -3.42 -30.05 -9.39
N ASP A 604 -4.31 -30.90 -8.90
CA ASP A 604 -5.70 -30.95 -9.33
C ASP A 604 -6.42 -29.66 -8.88
N GLN A 605 -7.19 -29.04 -9.79
CA GLN A 605 -7.90 -27.80 -9.47
C GLN A 605 -9.20 -28.10 -8.70
N ALA A 606 -9.35 -27.54 -7.51
CA ALA A 606 -10.60 -27.61 -6.76
C ALA A 606 -11.75 -26.94 -7.54
N ASN A 607 -12.95 -27.53 -7.48
CA ASN A 607 -14.09 -27.12 -8.31
C ASN A 607 -15.42 -27.10 -7.54
N ASN A 608 -15.82 -25.91 -7.10
CA ASN A 608 -17.13 -25.67 -6.46
C ASN A 608 -18.29 -25.59 -7.47
N TYR A 609 -18.01 -25.67 -8.77
CA TYR A 609 -18.99 -25.52 -9.85
C TYR A 609 -19.40 -26.85 -10.50
N ASP A 610 -18.98 -27.98 -9.94
CA ASP A 610 -19.35 -29.34 -10.40
C ASP A 610 -20.88 -29.54 -10.49
N GLY A 611 -21.65 -28.91 -9.58
CA GLY A 611 -23.12 -28.95 -9.56
C GLY A 611 -23.81 -27.83 -10.36
N THR A 612 -23.07 -26.89 -10.94
CA THR A 612 -23.62 -25.69 -11.59
C THR A 612 -23.87 -25.94 -13.07
N LEU A 613 -25.12 -26.24 -13.42
CA LEU A 613 -25.51 -26.50 -14.81
C LEU A 613 -25.17 -25.31 -15.72
N GLY A 614 -24.35 -25.55 -16.75
CA GLY A 614 -23.95 -24.54 -17.74
C GLY A 614 -22.53 -24.01 -17.54
N HIS A 615 -21.88 -24.28 -16.40
CA HIS A 615 -20.46 -23.97 -16.22
C HIS A 615 -19.58 -24.97 -17.02
N PRO A 616 -18.44 -24.56 -17.62
CA PRO A 616 -17.59 -25.44 -18.42
C PRO A 616 -17.11 -26.71 -17.69
N TYR A 617 -16.94 -26.62 -16.37
CA TYR A 617 -16.51 -27.73 -15.50
C TYR A 617 -17.67 -28.40 -14.73
N TYR A 618 -18.91 -28.28 -15.21
CA TYR A 618 -20.05 -29.01 -14.68
C TYR A 618 -19.86 -30.53 -14.85
N GLY A 619 -20.02 -31.30 -13.77
CA GLY A 619 -19.85 -32.75 -13.76
C GLY A 619 -18.39 -33.24 -13.89
N ALA A 620 -17.41 -32.34 -13.77
CA ALA A 620 -15.98 -32.68 -13.81
C ALA A 620 -15.44 -33.24 -12.49
N GLY A 621 -16.25 -33.27 -11.44
CA GLY A 621 -15.87 -33.62 -10.08
C GLY A 621 -15.45 -32.40 -9.26
N GLN A 622 -15.42 -32.57 -7.93
CA GLN A 622 -15.01 -31.53 -6.97
C GLN A 622 -13.50 -31.21 -7.04
N SER A 623 -12.73 -32.04 -7.74
CA SER A 623 -11.29 -31.89 -7.99
C SER A 623 -11.05 -32.27 -9.45
N VAL A 624 -10.62 -31.32 -10.27
CA VAL A 624 -10.40 -31.50 -11.70
C VAL A 624 -8.99 -32.03 -11.92
N VAL A 625 -8.91 -33.33 -12.18
CA VAL A 625 -7.63 -34.04 -12.37
C VAL A 625 -7.02 -33.69 -13.73
N GLY A 626 -5.72 -33.40 -13.75
CA GLY A 626 -4.99 -33.04 -14.97
C GLY A 626 -5.42 -31.69 -15.54
N PHE A 627 -5.84 -30.77 -14.67
CA PHE A 627 -6.09 -29.38 -15.04
C PHE A 627 -4.81 -28.76 -15.65
N ILE A 628 -5.01 -27.85 -16.60
CA ILE A 628 -3.93 -27.16 -17.31
C ILE A 628 -3.89 -25.74 -16.78
N HIS A 629 -2.84 -25.42 -16.01
CA HIS A 629 -2.57 -24.10 -15.46
C HIS A 629 -1.81 -23.28 -16.50
N LYS A 630 -2.39 -22.16 -16.92
CA LYS A 630 -1.89 -21.32 -18.01
C LYS A 630 -1.30 -20.02 -17.48
N HIS A 631 -0.39 -19.42 -18.25
CA HIS A 631 0.15 -18.08 -18.00
C HIS A 631 0.75 -17.88 -16.59
N VAL A 632 1.31 -18.95 -16.01
CA VAL A 632 1.78 -18.96 -14.63
C VAL A 632 3.04 -18.10 -14.52
N LEU A 633 3.01 -17.09 -13.67
CA LEU A 633 4.19 -16.30 -13.33
C LEU A 633 5.19 -17.19 -12.59
N ARG A 634 6.41 -17.27 -13.11
CA ARG A 634 7.48 -18.10 -12.55
C ARG A 634 8.63 -17.30 -11.98
N ASP A 635 8.85 -16.08 -12.48
CA ASP A 635 9.94 -15.24 -12.00
C ASP A 635 9.81 -13.77 -12.43
N TYR A 636 10.50 -12.89 -11.71
CA TYR A 636 10.87 -11.55 -12.15
C TYR A 636 12.40 -11.52 -12.32
N VAL A 637 12.90 -11.21 -13.53
CA VAL A 637 14.33 -11.39 -13.83
C VAL A 637 15.23 -10.49 -12.97
N GLU A 638 14.84 -9.22 -12.78
CA GLU A 638 15.52 -8.25 -11.92
C GLU A 638 14.51 -7.20 -11.43
N GLY A 639 14.72 -6.63 -10.24
CA GLY A 639 13.91 -5.51 -9.71
C GLY A 639 12.51 -5.88 -9.23
N GLY A 640 12.12 -7.17 -9.31
CA GLY A 640 10.80 -7.66 -8.90
C GLY A 640 9.66 -7.01 -9.69
N CYS A 641 8.47 -6.99 -9.10
CA CYS A 641 7.27 -6.37 -9.64
C CYS A 641 7.40 -4.84 -9.79
N PHE A 642 8.40 -4.21 -9.17
CA PHE A 642 8.66 -2.78 -9.26
C PHE A 642 9.66 -2.40 -10.35
N GLY A 643 10.41 -3.37 -10.87
CA GLY A 643 11.31 -3.18 -12.00
C GLY A 643 12.64 -2.52 -11.64
N VAL A 644 13.49 -2.41 -12.66
CA VAL A 644 14.85 -1.88 -12.56
C VAL A 644 14.81 -0.35 -12.50
N ASP A 645 15.50 0.22 -11.50
CA ASP A 645 15.59 1.68 -11.32
C ASP A 645 16.55 2.32 -12.34
N ASN A 646 16.49 3.66 -12.45
CA ASN A 646 17.48 4.49 -13.17
C ASN A 646 17.72 4.15 -14.67
N VAL A 647 16.91 3.29 -15.29
CA VAL A 647 16.94 3.07 -16.76
C VAL A 647 16.22 4.20 -17.48
N ILE A 648 15.05 4.60 -16.95
CA ILE A 648 14.21 5.66 -17.50
C ILE A 648 14.41 6.90 -16.62
N PRO A 649 14.79 8.06 -17.17
CA PRO A 649 14.94 9.28 -16.39
C PRO A 649 13.57 9.81 -15.93
N HIS A 650 13.55 10.60 -14.85
CA HIS A 650 12.31 11.19 -14.33
C HIS A 650 11.57 12.11 -15.29
N ILE A 651 12.26 12.63 -16.30
CA ILE A 651 11.68 13.43 -17.39
C ILE A 651 12.10 12.77 -18.70
N VAL A 652 11.11 12.35 -19.49
CA VAL A 652 11.26 11.71 -20.79
C VAL A 652 10.61 12.58 -21.85
N SER A 653 11.34 12.89 -22.91
CA SER A 653 10.81 13.60 -24.07
C SER A 653 10.32 12.61 -25.15
N SER A 654 9.24 12.98 -25.84
CA SER A 654 8.77 12.28 -27.04
C SER A 654 9.90 12.07 -28.06
N GLY A 655 9.94 10.88 -28.67
CA GLY A 655 10.97 10.44 -29.62
C GLY A 655 12.24 9.88 -28.97
N SER A 656 12.29 9.79 -27.64
CA SER A 656 13.40 9.16 -26.93
C SER A 656 13.25 7.64 -26.88
N THR A 657 14.37 6.92 -26.95
CA THR A 657 14.42 5.47 -26.79
C THR A 657 15.30 5.11 -25.60
N TYR A 658 14.82 4.19 -24.77
CA TYR A 658 15.58 3.59 -23.67
C TYR A 658 15.61 2.07 -23.84
N GLN A 659 16.63 1.42 -23.31
CA GLN A 659 16.75 -0.03 -23.41
C GLN A 659 17.40 -0.62 -22.16
N HIS A 660 17.01 -1.85 -21.83
CA HIS A 660 17.64 -2.66 -20.81
C HIS A 660 17.78 -4.09 -21.28
N GLN A 661 18.95 -4.68 -21.02
CA GLN A 661 19.24 -6.08 -21.34
C GLN A 661 19.14 -6.91 -20.07
N PHE A 662 18.17 -7.81 -20.05
CA PHE A 662 18.03 -8.82 -19.01
C PHE A 662 18.76 -10.10 -19.42
N THR A 663 19.41 -10.75 -18.47
CA THR A 663 20.01 -12.08 -18.63
C THR A 663 19.39 -13.03 -17.61
N TYR A 664 18.84 -14.15 -18.07
CA TYR A 664 18.16 -15.11 -17.22
C TYR A 664 18.55 -16.54 -17.57
N THR A 665 18.95 -17.34 -16.58
CA THR A 665 19.18 -18.78 -16.79
C THR A 665 17.93 -19.56 -16.43
N LEU A 666 17.26 -20.13 -17.44
CA LEU A 666 16.00 -20.83 -17.27
C LEU A 666 16.20 -22.13 -16.47
N PRO A 667 15.56 -22.30 -15.29
CA PRO A 667 15.68 -23.52 -14.49
C PRO A 667 15.33 -24.78 -15.28
N THR A 668 16.00 -25.90 -15.02
CA THR A 668 15.76 -27.16 -15.76
C THR A 668 14.37 -27.76 -15.55
N SER A 669 13.67 -27.33 -14.50
CA SER A 669 12.29 -27.71 -14.21
C SER A 669 11.27 -27.03 -15.13
N PHE A 670 11.65 -25.98 -15.86
CA PHE A 670 10.75 -25.22 -16.72
C PHE A 670 10.85 -25.75 -18.17
N ASP A 671 9.72 -25.84 -18.87
CA ASP A 671 9.70 -26.19 -20.29
C ASP A 671 9.92 -24.94 -21.15
N ALA A 672 11.08 -24.86 -21.80
CA ALA A 672 11.44 -23.74 -22.67
C ALA A 672 10.44 -23.50 -23.82
N ASN A 673 9.69 -24.53 -24.25
CA ASN A 673 8.66 -24.39 -25.29
C ASN A 673 7.34 -23.80 -24.78
N GLN A 674 7.24 -23.56 -23.48
CA GLN A 674 6.08 -22.97 -22.83
C GLN A 674 6.40 -21.61 -22.21
N ILE A 675 7.61 -21.08 -22.44
CA ILE A 675 8.01 -19.81 -21.84
C ILE A 675 7.53 -18.63 -22.68
N SER A 676 6.96 -17.65 -22.00
CA SER A 676 6.70 -16.32 -22.54
C SER A 676 7.43 -15.28 -21.70
N LEU A 677 8.00 -14.29 -22.37
CA LEU A 677 8.63 -13.13 -21.76
C LEU A 677 7.62 -11.99 -21.78
N VAL A 678 7.33 -11.39 -20.63
CA VAL A 678 6.43 -10.23 -20.52
C VAL A 678 7.20 -9.05 -19.98
N ALA A 679 7.33 -7.99 -20.77
CA ALA A 679 7.94 -6.74 -20.34
C ALA A 679 6.87 -5.69 -20.07
N ALA A 680 7.06 -4.89 -19.01
CA ALA A 680 6.15 -3.81 -18.66
C ALA A 680 6.92 -2.56 -18.24
N VAL A 681 6.38 -1.38 -18.56
CA VAL A 681 6.80 -0.13 -17.95
C VAL A 681 5.84 0.19 -16.82
N VAL A 682 6.37 0.22 -15.61
CA VAL A 682 5.59 0.46 -14.39
C VAL A 682 5.97 1.81 -13.82
N LYS A 683 4.98 2.56 -13.34
CA LYS A 683 5.24 3.72 -12.50
C LYS A 683 5.65 3.20 -11.12
N TYR A 684 6.73 3.76 -10.59
CA TYR A 684 7.19 3.52 -9.24
C TYR A 684 7.03 4.80 -8.42
N ILE A 685 6.68 4.65 -7.14
CA ILE A 685 6.73 5.74 -6.18
C ILE A 685 7.29 5.15 -4.88
N GLU A 686 8.35 5.76 -4.38
CA GLU A 686 8.95 5.41 -3.08
C GLU A 686 8.06 5.97 -1.96
N GLY A 687 7.12 5.16 -1.46
CA GLY A 687 6.39 5.42 -0.21
C GLY A 687 4.87 5.67 -0.27
N ASN A 688 4.28 5.32 0.88
CA ASN A 688 2.94 5.36 1.49
C ASN A 688 1.72 5.05 0.63
N ASP A 689 1.16 3.87 0.85
CA ASP A 689 -0.18 3.46 0.42
C ASP A 689 -1.18 3.48 1.59
N ALA A 690 -0.86 4.17 2.69
CA ALA A 690 -1.79 4.27 3.79
C ALA A 690 -2.98 5.16 3.46
N GLN A 691 -4.12 4.67 3.90
CA GLN A 691 -5.44 5.10 3.52
C GLN A 691 -5.61 6.62 3.76
N TYR A 692 -6.20 7.29 2.76
CA TYR A 692 -6.58 8.70 2.74
C TYR A 692 -5.41 9.71 2.63
N VAL A 693 -5.23 10.56 1.59
CA VAL A 693 -6.04 10.88 0.38
C VAL A 693 -5.03 11.53 -0.63
N SER A 694 -4.51 10.74 -1.62
CA SER A 694 -3.77 11.00 -2.91
C SER A 694 -2.96 12.32 -3.14
N VAL A 695 -1.90 12.40 -3.94
CA VAL A 695 -1.26 11.49 -4.89
C VAL A 695 0.09 11.05 -4.31
N ARG A 696 0.10 9.82 -3.82
CA ARG A 696 1.24 8.89 -3.71
C ARG A 696 0.65 7.49 -3.95
N GLY A 697 1.39 6.62 -4.63
CA GLY A 697 0.98 5.22 -4.87
C GLY A 697 0.36 4.83 -6.22
N GLN A 698 0.43 5.62 -7.30
CA GLN A 698 0.14 5.05 -8.63
C GLN A 698 1.27 4.09 -9.04
N ARG A 699 1.26 2.86 -8.54
CA ARG A 699 2.14 1.75 -8.95
C ARG A 699 1.64 1.07 -10.22
N LYS A 700 1.08 1.89 -11.13
CA LYS A 700 0.32 1.46 -12.30
C LYS A 700 1.23 1.05 -13.45
N ILE A 701 0.71 0.21 -14.32
CA ILE A 701 1.39 -0.20 -15.55
C ILE A 701 1.03 0.79 -16.66
N TYR A 702 2.04 1.46 -17.24
CA TYR A 702 1.85 2.33 -18.40
C TYR A 702 1.56 1.52 -19.65
N ASN A 703 2.39 0.53 -19.96
CA ASN A 703 2.18 -0.38 -21.08
C ASN A 703 2.92 -1.69 -20.83
N ALA A 704 2.62 -2.67 -21.67
CA ALA A 704 3.25 -3.98 -21.64
C ALA A 704 3.41 -4.55 -23.06
N GLU A 705 4.31 -5.53 -23.19
CA GLU A 705 4.46 -6.37 -24.37
C GLU A 705 4.79 -7.79 -23.94
N SER A 706 4.40 -8.78 -24.74
CA SER A 706 4.75 -10.18 -24.52
C SER A 706 5.25 -10.85 -25.80
N VAL A 707 6.26 -11.71 -25.65
CA VAL A 707 6.76 -12.56 -26.74
C VAL A 707 6.96 -13.98 -26.23
N HIS A 708 6.66 -14.96 -27.09
CA HIS A 708 6.98 -16.34 -26.78
C HIS A 708 8.49 -16.60 -26.96
N LEU A 709 9.08 -17.39 -26.07
CA LEU A 709 10.48 -17.76 -26.16
C LEU A 709 10.69 -18.66 -27.38
N MET A 710 11.34 -18.11 -28.39
CA MET A 710 11.70 -18.81 -29.61
C MET A 710 13.21 -18.93 -29.76
N ASP A 711 13.68 -20.07 -30.24
CA ASP A 711 15.07 -20.24 -30.67
C ASP A 711 15.31 -19.45 -31.98
N LEU A 712 15.88 -18.26 -31.84
CA LEU A 712 16.28 -17.39 -32.95
C LEU A 712 17.74 -17.64 -33.39
N SER A 713 18.43 -18.63 -32.81
CA SER A 713 19.85 -18.92 -33.12
C SER A 713 20.07 -19.57 -34.48
N THR A 714 19.01 -19.91 -35.22
CA THR A 714 19.11 -20.19 -36.66
C THR A 714 19.00 -18.89 -37.46
N PRO A 715 20.12 -18.33 -37.98
CA PRO A 715 20.03 -17.23 -38.93
C PRO A 715 19.19 -17.64 -40.15
N PRO A 716 18.48 -16.71 -40.80
CA PRO A 716 17.77 -16.97 -42.05
C PRO A 716 18.80 -17.17 -43.16
N LEU A 717 19.34 -18.38 -43.31
CA LEU A 717 20.22 -18.73 -44.42
C LEU A 717 19.83 -20.10 -44.95
N GLY A 718 19.51 -20.11 -46.24
CA GLY A 718 19.21 -21.30 -46.98
C GLY A 718 20.35 -22.32 -46.97
N ILE A 719 19.97 -23.53 -47.36
CA ILE A 719 20.78 -24.73 -47.60
C ILE A 719 20.89 -25.65 -46.37
N ASN A 720 19.88 -26.52 -46.30
CA ASN A 720 19.92 -27.95 -45.98
C ASN A 720 20.88 -28.44 -44.87
N GLU A 721 20.28 -28.86 -43.76
CA GLU A 721 20.61 -30.15 -43.16
C GLU A 721 19.33 -31.02 -43.12
N ASN A 722 19.38 -32.15 -43.81
CA ASN A 722 18.25 -33.07 -43.99
C ASN A 722 17.96 -33.85 -42.71
N LYS A 723 16.68 -33.90 -42.33
CA LYS A 723 15.98 -35.16 -42.05
C LYS A 723 14.46 -35.01 -42.14
N THR A 724 13.94 -35.01 -43.38
CA THR A 724 12.75 -35.76 -43.83
C THR A 724 12.57 -35.50 -45.34
N ASP A 725 12.18 -36.50 -46.11
CA ASP A 725 11.84 -36.38 -47.55
C ASP A 725 10.50 -35.64 -47.77
N LEU A 726 9.97 -34.99 -46.72
CA LEU A 726 8.69 -34.29 -46.70
C LEU A 726 8.78 -33.00 -47.51
N LYS A 727 8.31 -33.04 -48.75
CA LYS A 727 8.23 -31.89 -49.65
C LYS A 727 6.88 -31.23 -49.50
N ILE A 728 6.88 -29.91 -49.35
CA ILE A 728 5.68 -29.07 -49.34
C ILE A 728 5.63 -28.26 -50.64
N TYR A 729 4.57 -28.41 -51.43
CA TYR A 729 4.46 -27.73 -52.73
C TYR A 729 3.00 -27.53 -53.18
N PRO A 730 2.69 -26.47 -53.96
CA PRO A 730 3.56 -25.34 -54.26
C PRO A 730 3.67 -24.42 -53.03
N ASN A 731 4.87 -23.97 -52.70
CA ASN A 731 5.10 -22.95 -51.69
C ASN A 731 5.96 -21.84 -52.33
N PRO A 732 5.41 -20.65 -52.65
CA PRO A 732 4.08 -20.15 -52.26
C PRO A 732 2.87 -20.87 -52.88
N THR A 733 1.70 -20.78 -52.24
CA THR A 733 0.39 -21.26 -52.75
C THR A 733 -0.64 -20.14 -52.82
N ASN A 734 -1.65 -20.26 -53.69
CA ASN A 734 -2.84 -19.39 -53.65
C ASN A 734 -3.96 -19.97 -52.76
N SER A 735 -3.96 -21.28 -52.51
CA SER A 735 -5.06 -21.93 -51.77
C SER A 735 -4.69 -23.29 -51.19
N ILE A 736 -4.06 -24.19 -51.96
CA ILE A 736 -3.84 -25.58 -51.54
C ILE A 736 -2.35 -25.90 -51.50
N LEU A 737 -1.87 -26.49 -50.40
CA LEU A 737 -0.53 -27.09 -50.29
C LEU A 737 -0.64 -28.62 -50.32
N TYR A 738 0.33 -29.26 -50.97
CA TYR A 738 0.50 -30.70 -50.99
C TYR A 738 1.75 -31.08 -50.22
N LEU A 739 1.63 -32.13 -49.42
CA LEU A 739 2.74 -32.82 -48.77
C LEU A 739 3.09 -34.06 -49.60
N SER A 740 4.38 -34.39 -49.71
CA SER A 740 4.83 -35.60 -50.44
C SER A 740 4.32 -36.90 -49.83
N GLU A 741 3.90 -36.88 -48.57
CA GLU A 741 3.28 -38.00 -47.86
C GLU A 741 2.27 -37.52 -46.82
N LYS A 742 1.43 -38.43 -46.32
CA LYS A 742 0.44 -38.12 -45.30
C LYS A 742 1.14 -37.90 -43.96
N THR A 743 0.97 -36.72 -43.38
CA THR A 743 1.71 -36.27 -42.19
C THR A 743 0.75 -35.62 -41.20
N GLU A 744 0.99 -35.82 -39.90
CA GLU A 744 0.34 -35.04 -38.84
C GLU A 744 1.05 -33.69 -38.71
N TYR A 745 0.27 -32.61 -38.77
CA TYR A 745 0.81 -31.26 -38.84
C TYR A 745 -0.02 -30.25 -38.05
N LYS A 746 0.65 -29.16 -37.67
CA LYS A 746 0.07 -27.92 -37.16
C LYS A 746 0.50 -26.77 -38.06
N ILE A 747 -0.43 -25.84 -38.33
CA ILE A 747 -0.12 -24.56 -38.99
C ILE A 747 -0.26 -23.46 -37.95
N TYR A 748 0.73 -22.59 -37.89
CA TYR A 748 0.73 -21.41 -37.04
C TYR A 748 0.65 -20.13 -37.88
N ASN A 749 -0.01 -19.10 -37.34
CA ASN A 749 0.17 -17.74 -37.84
C ASN A 749 1.56 -17.19 -37.44
N ILE A 750 1.89 -15.97 -37.88
CA ILE A 750 3.18 -15.34 -37.54
C ILE A 750 3.32 -14.96 -36.05
N LEU A 751 2.22 -14.97 -35.31
CA LEU A 751 2.19 -14.66 -33.87
C LEU A 751 2.37 -15.92 -33.01
N GLY A 752 2.43 -17.11 -33.63
CA GLY A 752 2.59 -18.38 -32.92
C GLY A 752 1.28 -19.07 -32.56
N ASP A 753 0.11 -18.56 -32.96
CA ASP A 753 -1.17 -19.22 -32.71
C ASP A 753 -1.38 -20.40 -33.65
N ILE A 754 -1.86 -21.53 -33.14
CA ILE A 754 -2.29 -22.67 -33.97
C ILE A 754 -3.59 -22.30 -34.68
N ILE A 755 -3.55 -22.25 -36.01
CA ILE A 755 -4.72 -21.94 -36.85
C ILE A 755 -5.28 -23.15 -37.58
N LEU A 756 -4.53 -24.26 -37.65
CA LEU A 756 -4.98 -25.50 -38.26
C LEU A 756 -4.21 -26.70 -37.70
N ILE A 757 -4.93 -27.78 -37.38
CA ILE A 757 -4.35 -29.10 -37.06
C ILE A 757 -4.90 -30.10 -38.06
N GLY A 758 -4.03 -30.94 -38.63
CA GLY A 758 -4.45 -31.92 -39.61
C GLY A 758 -3.57 -33.16 -39.66
N ASN A 759 -4.11 -34.22 -40.24
CA ASN A 759 -3.36 -35.44 -40.53
C ASN A 759 -3.71 -35.91 -41.95
N ASN A 760 -3.11 -35.25 -42.94
CA ASN A 760 -3.38 -35.48 -44.35
C ASN A 760 -2.18 -35.11 -45.23
N ASN A 761 -2.23 -35.36 -46.53
CA ASN A 761 -1.23 -34.90 -47.50
C ASN A 761 -1.69 -33.68 -48.32
N ILE A 762 -2.85 -33.12 -48.00
CA ILE A 762 -3.42 -31.92 -48.61
C ILE A 762 -3.80 -30.97 -47.48
N ILE A 763 -3.39 -29.72 -47.62
CA ILE A 763 -3.70 -28.63 -46.70
C ILE A 763 -4.47 -27.57 -47.49
N ASP A 764 -5.70 -27.29 -47.10
CA ASP A 764 -6.53 -26.25 -47.71
C ASP A 764 -6.41 -24.98 -46.88
N LEU A 765 -5.71 -23.99 -47.44
CA LEU A 765 -5.56 -22.67 -46.86
C LEU A 765 -6.55 -21.65 -47.47
N SER A 766 -7.52 -22.05 -48.28
CA SER A 766 -8.41 -21.13 -49.01
C SER A 766 -9.14 -20.12 -48.12
N SER A 767 -9.51 -20.51 -46.90
CA SER A 767 -10.22 -19.67 -45.92
C SER A 767 -9.34 -18.72 -45.10
N PHE A 768 -8.00 -18.82 -45.18
CA PHE A 768 -7.08 -17.98 -44.41
C PHE A 768 -6.72 -16.68 -45.16
N ASN A 769 -6.16 -15.67 -44.50
CA ASN A 769 -5.72 -14.45 -45.19
C ASN A 769 -4.41 -14.69 -45.96
N ASN A 770 -4.06 -13.82 -46.91
CA ASN A 770 -2.76 -13.90 -47.58
C ASN A 770 -1.67 -13.50 -46.56
N GLY A 771 -0.57 -14.23 -46.51
CA GLY A 771 0.40 -14.06 -45.44
C GLY A 771 1.38 -15.21 -45.29
N ILE A 772 2.23 -15.07 -44.27
CA ILE A 772 3.23 -16.06 -43.89
C ILE A 772 2.63 -16.94 -42.79
N TYR A 773 2.88 -18.24 -42.88
CA TYR A 773 2.50 -19.22 -41.88
C TYR A 773 3.68 -20.14 -41.59
N ILE A 774 3.64 -20.81 -40.44
CA ILE A 774 4.61 -21.84 -40.08
C ILE A 774 3.92 -23.19 -40.14
N PHE A 775 4.43 -24.10 -40.97
CA PHE A 775 4.11 -25.52 -40.93
C PHE A 775 4.99 -26.20 -39.90
N GLU A 776 4.41 -27.06 -39.08
CA GLU A 776 5.12 -27.93 -38.15
C GLU A 776 4.57 -29.34 -38.23
N SER A 777 5.46 -30.32 -38.14
CA SER A 777 5.21 -31.75 -37.98
C SER A 777 6.29 -32.31 -37.05
N GLU A 778 6.19 -33.60 -36.69
CA GLU A 778 7.14 -34.27 -35.78
C GLU A 778 8.61 -34.01 -36.13
N ASP A 779 8.96 -33.99 -37.42
CA ASP A 779 10.35 -33.90 -37.90
C ASP A 779 10.65 -32.66 -38.77
N LEU A 780 9.68 -31.76 -39.02
CA LEU A 780 9.87 -30.61 -39.91
C LEU A 780 9.06 -29.40 -39.44
N ARG A 781 9.76 -28.28 -39.22
CA ARG A 781 9.17 -26.96 -39.04
C ARG A 781 9.68 -26.01 -40.12
N THR A 782 8.79 -25.45 -40.94
CA THR A 782 9.16 -24.61 -42.09
C THR A 782 8.13 -23.57 -42.44
N LYS A 783 8.55 -22.51 -43.12
CA LYS A 783 7.70 -21.41 -43.57
C LYS A 783 6.87 -21.82 -44.80
N ILE A 784 5.58 -21.49 -44.79
CA ILE A 784 4.70 -21.55 -45.96
C ILE A 784 4.09 -20.17 -46.25
N ILE A 785 3.91 -19.85 -47.53
CA ILE A 785 3.44 -18.54 -47.99
C ILE A 785 2.11 -18.73 -48.73
N LYS A 786 1.07 -17.99 -48.30
CA LYS A 786 -0.19 -17.85 -49.03
C LYS A 786 -0.22 -16.49 -49.76
N GLU A 787 -0.36 -16.52 -51.08
CA GLU A 787 -0.41 -15.35 -51.96
C GLU A 787 -1.82 -14.91 -52.35
#